data_AF-A0A077ZKD1-F1
#
_entry.id   AF-A0A077ZKD1-F1
#
_cell.length_a   1.000
_cell.length_b   1.000
_cell.length_c   1.000
_cell.angle_alpha   90.00
_cell.angle_beta   90.00
_cell.angle_gamma   90.00
#
_symmetry.space_group_name_H-M   'P 1'
#
loop_
_entity.id
_entity.type
_entity.pdbx_description
1 polymer ?
#
loop_
_entity_poly.entity_id
_entity_poly.type
_entity_poly.pdbx_seq_one_letter_code
_entity_poly.pdbx_strand_id
1 'polypeptide(L)'
;MTTNYIFVTGGVVSSLGKGIAAASLAAILEARGLNVTIMKLDPYINVDPGTMSPIQHGEVFVTEDGAETDLDLGHYERFIRTKMSRRNNFTTGRIYSDVLRKERRGDYLGATVQVIPHITNAIKERVLEGGEGHDVVLVEIGGTVGDIESLPFLEAIRQMAVEIGREHTLFMHLTLVPYMAASGEVKTKPTQHSVKELLSIGIQPDILICRSDRAVPANERAKIALFCNVPEKAVISLKDVDSIYKIPGLLKSQGLDDYICKRFSLNCPEANLSEWEQVIFEEANPVSEVTIGMVGKYIELPDAYKSVIEALKHGGLKNRVSVNIKLIDSQDVETRGVEILKGLDAILVPGGFGYRGVEGMITTARFARENNIPYLGICLGMQVALIDYARHVANMENANSTEFVPDCKYPVVALITEWRDENGNVEVRSEKSDLGGTMRLGAQQCQLVDDSLVRQLYNAPTIVERHRHRYEVNNMLLKQIEDAGLRVAGRSGDDQLVEIIEVPNHPWFVACQFHPEFTSTPRDGHPLFAGFENLMSKIVKIIGREIIDSRGNPTVEAEVHLEGGFVGMAAAPSGASTGSREALELRDGDKSRFLGKGVTKAVAAVNGPIAQALIGKDAKDQAGIDKIMIDLDGTENKSKFGANAILAVSLANAKAAAAAKGMPLYEHIAELNGTPGKYSMPVPMMNIINGGEHADNNVDIQEFMIQPVGAKTVKEAIRMGSEVFHHLAKVLKAKGMNTAVGDEGGYAPNLGSNAEALAVIAEAVKAAGYELGKDITLAMDCAASEFYKDGKYVLAGEGNKAFTSEEFTHFLEELTKQYPIVSIEDGLDESDWDGFAYQTKVLGDKIQLVGDDLFVTNTKILKEGIEKGIANSILIKFNQIGSLTETLAAIKMAKDAGYTAVISHRSGETEDATIADLAVGTAAGQIKTGSMSRSDRVAKYNQLIRIEEALSEKAPYNGRKEIKGQA
;
A
#
# COMPACT_ATOMS: atom_id res chain seq x y z
N MET A 1 -37.18 -7.88 10.25
CA MET A 1 -36.20 -8.76 10.91
C MET A 1 -36.38 -8.58 12.40
N THR A 2 -36.46 -9.66 13.18
CA THR A 2 -36.47 -9.51 14.65
C THR A 2 -35.04 -9.25 15.10
N THR A 3 -34.83 -8.14 15.82
CA THR A 3 -33.52 -7.78 16.38
C THR A 3 -33.14 -8.77 17.49
N ASN A 4 -31.91 -9.27 17.44
CA ASN A 4 -31.35 -10.18 18.43
C ASN A 4 -30.38 -9.43 19.36
N TYR A 5 -30.37 -9.75 20.64
CA TYR A 5 -29.57 -9.06 21.65
C TYR A 5 -28.51 -9.99 22.26
N ILE A 6 -27.25 -9.57 22.27
CA ILE A 6 -26.17 -10.25 22.97
C ILE A 6 -25.73 -9.37 24.14
N PHE A 7 -26.11 -9.75 25.35
CA PHE A 7 -25.73 -9.03 26.56
C PHE A 7 -24.33 -9.47 27.00
N VAL A 8 -23.38 -8.54 27.00
CA VAL A 8 -21.97 -8.80 27.32
C VAL A 8 -21.69 -8.31 28.73
N THR A 9 -21.32 -9.22 29.62
CA THR A 9 -21.01 -8.94 31.02
C THR A 9 -19.60 -9.41 31.34
N GLY A 10 -19.00 -8.91 32.43
CA GLY A 10 -17.75 -9.47 32.94
C GLY A 10 -17.79 -9.66 34.43
N GLY A 11 -16.99 -10.59 34.91
CA GLY A 11 -16.87 -10.88 36.33
C GLY A 11 -15.44 -11.24 36.72
N VAL A 12 -15.25 -11.52 38.00
CA VAL A 12 -13.94 -11.68 38.65
C VAL A 12 -13.18 -10.35 38.80
N VAL A 13 -12.86 -9.66 37.70
CA VAL A 13 -12.14 -8.37 37.70
C VAL A 13 -12.64 -7.47 36.57
N SER A 14 -12.43 -6.16 36.71
CA SER A 14 -12.53 -5.20 35.61
C SER A 14 -11.34 -5.33 34.64
N SER A 15 -11.33 -4.54 33.56
CA SER A 15 -10.22 -4.49 32.59
C SER A 15 -9.88 -5.82 31.88
N LEU A 16 -10.86 -6.73 31.77
CA LEU A 16 -10.74 -7.99 31.04
C LEU A 16 -10.73 -7.85 29.50
N GLY A 17 -10.88 -6.64 28.97
CA GLY A 17 -11.06 -6.40 27.54
C GLY A 17 -12.48 -6.76 27.05
N LYS A 18 -13.51 -6.43 27.85
CA LYS A 18 -14.93 -6.62 27.49
C LYS A 18 -15.30 -5.90 26.19
N GLY A 19 -15.04 -4.60 26.11
CA GLY A 19 -15.30 -3.80 24.91
C GLY A 19 -14.59 -4.34 23.67
N ILE A 20 -13.31 -4.70 23.76
CA ILE A 20 -12.57 -5.30 22.65
C ILE A 20 -13.14 -6.66 22.23
N ALA A 21 -13.53 -7.52 23.16
CA ALA A 21 -14.14 -8.82 22.83
C ALA A 21 -15.51 -8.65 22.16
N ALA A 22 -16.34 -7.72 22.63
CA ALA A 22 -17.61 -7.37 22.01
C ALA A 22 -17.40 -6.79 20.60
N ALA A 23 -16.51 -5.81 20.47
CA ALA A 23 -16.13 -5.20 19.19
C ALA A 23 -15.61 -6.24 18.18
N SER A 24 -14.77 -7.17 18.64
CA SER A 24 -14.24 -8.25 17.79
C SER A 24 -15.31 -9.23 17.34
N LEU A 25 -16.26 -9.58 18.21
CA LEU A 25 -17.40 -10.41 17.82
C LEU A 25 -18.29 -9.68 16.80
N ALA A 26 -18.57 -8.39 17.03
CA ALA A 26 -19.34 -7.57 16.11
C ALA A 26 -18.68 -7.48 14.73
N ALA A 27 -17.35 -7.34 14.67
CA ALA A 27 -16.60 -7.36 13.42
C ALA A 27 -16.76 -8.68 12.64
N ILE A 28 -16.82 -9.82 13.34
CA ILE A 28 -17.07 -11.13 12.69
C ILE A 28 -18.50 -11.19 12.15
N LEU A 29 -19.48 -10.72 12.92
CA LEU A 29 -20.88 -10.72 12.51
C LEU A 29 -21.12 -9.75 11.33
N GLU A 30 -20.49 -8.57 11.32
CA GLU A 30 -20.45 -7.66 10.17
C GLU A 30 -19.82 -8.33 8.95
N ALA A 31 -18.72 -9.07 9.13
CA ALA A 31 -18.07 -9.85 8.07
C ALA A 31 -18.90 -11.03 7.55
N ARG A 32 -19.99 -11.40 8.24
CA ARG A 32 -21.05 -12.31 7.76
C ARG A 32 -22.17 -11.58 6.99
N GLY A 33 -22.05 -10.27 6.79
CA GLY A 33 -23.05 -9.45 6.11
C GLY A 33 -24.28 -9.11 6.97
N LEU A 34 -24.18 -9.23 8.30
CA LEU A 34 -25.25 -8.84 9.21
C LEU A 34 -25.15 -7.35 9.54
N ASN A 35 -26.30 -6.69 9.72
CA ASN A 35 -26.36 -5.34 10.24
C ASN A 35 -26.21 -5.36 11.78
N VAL A 36 -25.03 -4.96 12.28
CA VAL A 36 -24.67 -5.07 13.69
C VAL A 36 -24.46 -3.70 14.31
N THR A 37 -24.85 -3.55 15.57
CA THR A 37 -24.50 -2.38 16.39
C THR A 37 -24.06 -2.79 17.79
N ILE A 38 -23.39 -1.89 18.49
CA ILE A 38 -22.90 -2.11 19.85
C ILE A 38 -23.33 -0.92 20.71
N MET A 39 -23.62 -1.17 21.98
CA MET A 39 -23.89 -0.12 22.95
C MET A 39 -23.26 -0.41 24.31
N LYS A 40 -22.89 0.65 25.03
CA LYS A 40 -22.24 0.62 26.33
C LYS A 40 -23.15 1.20 27.41
N LEU A 41 -23.38 0.43 28.46
CA LEU A 41 -24.12 0.82 29.65
C LEU A 41 -23.13 1.08 30.80
N ASP A 42 -22.89 2.35 31.12
CA ASP A 42 -21.90 2.71 32.12
C ASP A 42 -22.50 2.94 33.51
N PRO A 43 -22.00 2.26 34.55
CA PRO A 43 -22.67 2.23 35.85
C PRO A 43 -22.44 3.49 36.71
N TYR A 44 -21.65 4.46 36.24
CA TYR A 44 -21.34 5.69 36.97
C TYR A 44 -22.46 6.75 36.92
N ILE A 45 -22.40 7.69 37.86
CA ILE A 45 -23.43 8.72 38.10
C ILE A 45 -23.22 9.98 37.24
N ASN A 46 -22.04 10.17 36.64
CA ASN A 46 -21.85 11.23 35.64
C ASN A 46 -22.88 11.06 34.51
N VAL A 47 -23.56 12.15 34.15
CA VAL A 47 -24.64 12.15 33.15
C VAL A 47 -24.11 11.91 31.73
N ASP A 48 -22.85 12.29 31.53
CA ASP A 48 -21.98 11.99 30.40
C ASP A 48 -20.52 12.06 30.90
N PRO A 49 -19.58 11.40 30.20
CA PRO A 49 -18.16 11.41 30.58
C PRO A 49 -17.45 12.73 30.25
N GLY A 50 -18.10 13.71 29.61
CA GLY A 50 -17.48 15.00 29.25
C GLY A 50 -16.98 15.79 30.47
N THR A 51 -17.53 15.49 31.65
CA THR A 51 -17.14 16.06 32.95
C THR A 51 -16.10 15.25 33.72
N MET A 52 -15.70 14.08 33.21
CA MET A 52 -14.72 13.21 33.87
C MET A 52 -13.30 13.62 33.51
N SER A 53 -12.37 13.43 34.45
CA SER A 53 -10.96 13.76 34.22
C SER A 53 -10.32 12.70 33.30
N PRO A 54 -9.66 13.10 32.19
CA PRO A 54 -9.02 12.14 31.28
C PRO A 54 -7.94 11.27 31.94
N ILE A 55 -7.29 11.77 33.01
CA ILE A 55 -6.26 11.01 33.74
C ILE A 55 -6.83 9.88 34.62
N GLN A 56 -8.15 9.85 34.84
CA GLN A 56 -8.82 8.84 35.66
C GLN A 56 -9.70 7.92 34.83
N HIS A 57 -10.39 8.48 33.84
CA HIS A 57 -11.37 7.77 33.02
C HIS A 57 -10.81 7.34 31.65
N GLY A 58 -9.71 7.95 31.21
CA GLY A 58 -9.28 7.88 29.82
C GLY A 58 -10.00 8.92 28.95
N GLU A 59 -9.82 8.78 27.65
CA GLU A 59 -10.37 9.65 26.62
C GLU A 59 -11.90 9.79 26.69
N VAL A 60 -12.39 10.98 26.34
CA VAL A 60 -13.81 11.21 26.03
C VAL A 60 -13.96 11.11 24.52
N PHE A 61 -14.62 10.05 24.04
CA PHE A 61 -14.89 9.86 22.61
C PHE A 61 -16.05 10.75 22.17
N VAL A 62 -16.03 11.20 20.91
CA VAL A 62 -17.12 11.98 20.31
C VAL A 62 -17.71 11.27 19.11
N THR A 63 -19.02 11.09 19.13
CA THR A 63 -19.81 10.51 18.03
C THR A 63 -20.18 11.56 16.98
N GLU A 64 -20.67 11.12 15.81
CA GLU A 64 -21.07 12.05 14.73
C GLU A 64 -22.19 13.01 15.16
N ASP A 65 -23.14 12.55 15.98
CA ASP A 65 -24.24 13.37 16.53
C ASP A 65 -23.82 14.21 17.76
N GLY A 66 -22.51 14.30 18.04
CA GLY A 66 -21.98 15.16 19.10
C GLY A 66 -22.30 14.69 20.51
N ALA A 67 -22.43 13.38 20.72
CA ALA A 67 -22.42 12.83 22.08
C ALA A 67 -20.98 12.71 22.58
N GLU A 68 -20.74 13.20 23.79
CA GLU A 68 -19.53 12.89 24.55
C GLU A 68 -19.76 11.54 25.25
N THR A 69 -18.89 10.56 24.97
CA THR A 69 -19.12 9.16 25.36
C THR A 69 -17.87 8.50 25.92
N ASP A 70 -18.07 7.31 26.48
CA ASP A 70 -16.98 6.45 26.93
C ASP A 70 -16.07 6.03 25.77
N LEU A 71 -14.79 5.78 26.06
CA LEU A 71 -13.78 5.42 25.07
C LEU A 71 -14.09 4.10 24.34
N ASP A 72 -14.91 3.22 24.92
CA ASP A 72 -15.30 1.96 24.29
C ASP A 72 -16.07 2.18 22.98
N LEU A 73 -16.78 3.31 22.81
CA LEU A 73 -17.43 3.63 21.53
C LEU A 73 -16.41 3.82 20.40
N GLY A 74 -15.21 4.33 20.72
CA GLY A 74 -14.11 4.36 19.77
C GLY A 74 -13.63 2.95 19.42
N HIS A 75 -13.61 2.02 20.38
CA HIS A 75 -13.32 0.61 20.07
C HIS A 75 -14.36 0.01 19.15
N TYR A 76 -15.64 0.34 19.33
CA TYR A 76 -16.70 -0.16 18.47
C TYR A 76 -16.52 0.35 17.04
N GLU A 77 -16.37 1.65 16.82
CA GLU A 77 -16.20 2.22 15.48
C GLU A 77 -14.90 1.80 14.78
N ARG A 78 -13.84 1.45 15.54
CA ARG A 78 -12.62 0.87 14.94
C ARG A 78 -12.81 -0.55 14.43
N PHE A 79 -13.80 -1.28 14.95
CA PHE A 79 -14.06 -2.69 14.60
C PHE A 79 -15.26 -2.88 13.66
N ILE A 80 -16.25 -2.01 13.67
CA ILE A 80 -17.42 -2.09 12.78
C ILE A 80 -17.63 -0.78 12.01
N ARG A 81 -18.28 -0.87 10.85
CA ARG A 81 -18.60 0.27 9.97
C ARG A 81 -19.76 1.11 10.51
N THR A 82 -20.63 0.51 11.33
CA THR A 82 -21.76 1.21 11.96
C THR A 82 -21.27 2.37 12.82
N LYS A 83 -21.77 3.58 12.55
CA LYS A 83 -21.47 4.78 13.33
C LYS A 83 -22.25 4.78 14.63
N MET A 84 -21.56 5.08 15.72
CA MET A 84 -22.15 5.19 17.04
C MET A 84 -22.84 6.55 17.17
N SER A 85 -23.86 6.61 18.02
CA SER A 85 -24.65 7.79 18.32
C SER A 85 -24.85 7.93 19.83
N ARG A 86 -25.54 8.99 20.26
CA ARG A 86 -25.98 9.15 21.65
C ARG A 86 -26.83 7.98 22.17
N ARG A 87 -27.44 7.18 21.29
CA ARG A 87 -28.19 5.97 21.67
C ARG A 87 -27.28 4.81 22.08
N ASN A 88 -26.02 4.82 21.65
CA ASN A 88 -25.08 3.73 21.88
C ASN A 88 -24.34 3.86 23.22
N ASN A 89 -24.49 4.95 23.96
CA ASN A 89 -23.94 5.08 25.30
C ASN A 89 -24.94 5.76 26.24
N PHE A 90 -25.16 5.15 27.39
CA PHE A 90 -25.89 5.81 28.47
C PHE A 90 -25.41 5.33 29.83
N THR A 91 -25.59 6.21 30.80
CA THR A 91 -25.02 6.06 32.15
C THR A 91 -26.11 5.90 33.18
N THR A 92 -25.79 5.35 34.35
CA THR A 92 -26.70 5.37 35.51
C THR A 92 -27.15 6.81 35.81
N GLY A 93 -26.22 7.78 35.75
CA GLY A 93 -26.51 9.20 35.91
C GLY A 93 -27.62 9.73 34.99
N ARG A 94 -27.52 9.42 33.69
CA ARG A 94 -28.52 9.79 32.68
C ARG A 94 -29.89 9.18 33.00
N ILE A 95 -29.92 7.88 33.26
CA ILE A 95 -31.17 7.15 33.55
C ILE A 95 -31.88 7.73 34.78
N TYR A 96 -31.15 7.93 35.88
CA TYR A 96 -31.73 8.50 37.09
C TYR A 96 -32.19 9.94 36.88
N SER A 97 -31.41 10.76 36.16
CA SER A 97 -31.80 12.14 35.82
C SER A 97 -33.10 12.18 35.01
N ASP A 98 -33.23 11.32 33.99
CA ASP A 98 -34.42 11.27 33.15
C ASP A 98 -35.66 10.80 33.93
N VAL A 99 -35.52 9.76 34.77
CA VAL A 99 -36.60 9.26 35.63
C VAL A 99 -37.01 10.31 36.67
N LEU A 100 -36.06 10.99 37.31
CA LEU A 100 -36.34 12.07 38.26
C LEU A 100 -37.04 13.26 37.58
N ARG A 101 -36.67 13.60 36.34
CA ARG A 101 -37.37 14.64 35.56
C ARG A 101 -38.80 14.24 35.20
N LYS A 102 -39.02 13.01 34.72
CA LYS A 102 -40.37 12.46 34.45
C LYS A 102 -41.22 12.49 35.72
N GLU A 103 -40.63 12.13 36.86
CA GLU A 103 -41.29 12.15 38.16
C GLU A 103 -41.69 13.56 38.59
N ARG A 104 -40.76 14.52 38.56
CA ARG A 104 -41.06 15.92 38.90
C ARG A 104 -42.07 16.58 37.95
N ARG A 105 -42.14 16.15 36.69
CA ARG A 105 -43.14 16.60 35.70
C ARG A 105 -44.53 15.99 35.93
N GLY A 106 -44.62 14.90 36.68
CA GLY A 106 -45.87 14.21 37.00
C GLY A 106 -46.21 13.02 36.09
N ASP A 107 -45.26 12.56 35.27
CA ASP A 107 -45.49 11.51 34.25
C ASP A 107 -45.89 10.16 34.87
N TYR A 108 -45.51 9.91 36.13
CA TYR A 108 -45.86 8.69 36.86
C TYR A 108 -47.18 8.80 37.65
N LEU A 109 -47.97 9.87 37.44
CA LEU A 109 -49.33 10.04 37.95
C LEU A 109 -49.49 9.83 39.47
N GLY A 110 -48.49 10.26 40.25
CA GLY A 110 -48.48 10.14 41.71
C GLY A 110 -48.09 8.75 42.25
N ALA A 111 -47.67 7.82 41.40
CA ALA A 111 -47.13 6.54 41.85
C ALA A 111 -45.78 6.70 42.58
N THR A 112 -45.48 5.77 43.49
CA THR A 112 -44.16 5.68 44.12
C THR A 112 -43.13 5.21 43.09
N VAL A 113 -42.21 6.09 42.71
CA VAL A 113 -41.10 5.77 41.80
C VAL A 113 -40.07 4.90 42.52
N GLN A 114 -39.68 3.79 41.89
CA GLN A 114 -38.84 2.72 42.44
C GLN A 114 -37.82 2.25 41.39
N VAL A 115 -36.71 1.62 41.83
CA VAL A 115 -35.72 1.02 40.91
C VAL A 115 -36.38 0.02 39.96
N ILE A 116 -37.17 -0.91 40.50
CA ILE A 116 -38.03 -1.79 39.72
C ILE A 116 -39.48 -1.30 39.93
N PRO A 117 -40.24 -0.97 38.88
CA PRO A 117 -39.89 -1.10 37.46
C PRO A 117 -39.32 0.17 36.81
N HIS A 118 -39.31 1.34 37.46
CA HIS A 118 -39.15 2.63 36.76
C HIS A 118 -37.76 2.85 36.17
N ILE A 119 -36.69 2.58 36.96
CA ILE A 119 -35.31 2.66 36.48
C ILE A 119 -35.04 1.55 35.47
N THR A 120 -35.45 0.31 35.77
CA THR A 120 -35.26 -0.82 34.85
C THR A 120 -36.00 -0.63 33.53
N ASN A 121 -37.20 -0.06 33.53
CA ASN A 121 -37.95 0.26 32.33
C ASN A 121 -37.26 1.35 31.50
N ALA A 122 -36.71 2.39 32.13
CA ALA A 122 -35.95 3.41 31.42
C ALA A 122 -34.68 2.84 30.76
N ILE A 123 -34.01 1.88 31.43
CA ILE A 123 -32.89 1.14 30.85
C ILE A 123 -33.35 0.32 29.64
N LYS A 124 -34.42 -0.48 29.79
CA LYS A 124 -34.96 -1.30 28.69
C LYS A 124 -35.37 -0.45 27.48
N GLU A 125 -36.05 0.68 27.72
CA GLU A 125 -36.44 1.64 26.69
C GLU A 125 -35.23 2.08 25.86
N ARG A 126 -34.13 2.45 26.52
CA ARG A 126 -32.87 2.87 25.86
C ARG A 126 -32.19 1.73 25.10
N VAL A 127 -32.15 0.51 25.65
CA VAL A 127 -31.56 -0.66 24.96
C VAL A 127 -32.36 -1.01 23.70
N LEU A 128 -33.69 -0.97 23.78
CA LEU A 128 -34.56 -1.21 22.63
C LEU A 128 -34.39 -0.12 21.56
N GLU A 129 -34.35 1.16 21.96
CA GLU A 129 -34.16 2.32 21.08
C GLU A 129 -32.81 2.27 20.35
N GLY A 130 -31.73 1.89 21.03
CA GLY A 130 -30.40 1.74 20.42
C GLY A 130 -30.27 0.53 19.50
N GLY A 131 -31.15 -0.46 19.66
CA GLY A 131 -31.15 -1.68 18.86
C GLY A 131 -32.03 -1.63 17.59
N GLU A 132 -32.88 -0.62 17.47
CA GLU A 132 -33.84 -0.50 16.38
C GLU A 132 -33.15 -0.51 15.00
N GLY A 133 -33.62 -1.38 14.10
CA GLY A 133 -33.13 -1.48 12.72
C GLY A 133 -31.92 -2.41 12.51
N HIS A 134 -31.36 -3.01 13.57
CA HIS A 134 -30.24 -3.94 13.48
C HIS A 134 -30.65 -5.41 13.60
N ASP A 135 -29.85 -6.30 13.01
CA ASP A 135 -30.04 -7.75 13.09
C ASP A 135 -29.55 -8.29 14.44
N VAL A 136 -28.40 -7.77 14.89
CA VAL A 136 -27.78 -8.14 16.16
C VAL A 136 -27.28 -6.88 16.88
N VAL A 137 -27.59 -6.78 18.17
CA VAL A 137 -27.20 -5.69 19.07
C VAL A 137 -26.36 -6.27 20.19
N LEU A 138 -25.11 -5.83 20.30
CA LEU A 138 -24.25 -6.19 21.42
C LEU A 138 -24.40 -5.12 22.51
N VAL A 139 -24.84 -5.52 23.70
CA VAL A 139 -25.08 -4.62 24.82
C VAL A 139 -24.03 -4.89 25.89
N GLU A 140 -22.98 -4.09 25.93
CA GLU A 140 -21.94 -4.19 26.95
C GLU A 140 -22.38 -3.54 28.25
N ILE A 141 -22.37 -4.33 29.33
CA ILE A 141 -22.62 -3.86 30.69
C ILE A 141 -21.28 -3.52 31.34
N GLY A 142 -21.08 -2.23 31.61
CA GLY A 142 -19.95 -1.73 32.37
C GLY A 142 -19.97 -2.25 33.82
N GLY A 143 -18.83 -2.10 34.51
CA GLY A 143 -18.63 -2.66 35.85
C GLY A 143 -18.31 -4.16 35.86
N THR A 144 -18.41 -4.77 37.04
CA THR A 144 -18.17 -6.20 37.29
C THR A 144 -19.42 -6.81 37.92
N VAL A 145 -19.83 -8.01 37.48
CA VAL A 145 -20.92 -8.74 38.13
C VAL A 145 -20.55 -9.02 39.59
N GLY A 146 -21.41 -8.59 40.50
CA GLY A 146 -21.17 -8.59 41.95
C GLY A 146 -21.13 -7.17 42.54
N ASP A 147 -20.84 -6.16 41.71
CA ASP A 147 -20.83 -4.76 42.13
C ASP A 147 -22.25 -4.20 42.19
N ILE A 148 -22.54 -3.40 43.22
CA ILE A 148 -23.86 -2.79 43.46
C ILE A 148 -24.28 -1.88 42.31
N GLU A 149 -23.31 -1.21 41.69
CA GLU A 149 -23.48 -0.22 40.62
C GLU A 149 -24.13 -0.83 39.36
N SER A 150 -23.89 -2.11 39.10
CA SER A 150 -24.35 -2.82 37.88
C SER A 150 -25.74 -3.43 38.04
N LEU A 151 -26.28 -3.49 39.27
CA LEU A 151 -27.53 -4.21 39.57
C LEU A 151 -28.73 -3.75 38.72
N PRO A 152 -28.99 -2.43 38.53
CA PRO A 152 -30.13 -2.01 37.71
C PRO A 152 -30.02 -2.45 36.25
N PHE A 153 -28.81 -2.43 35.68
CA PHE A 153 -28.58 -2.89 34.31
C PHE A 153 -28.76 -4.39 34.17
N LEU A 154 -28.18 -5.18 35.07
CA LEU A 154 -28.30 -6.64 35.07
C LEU A 154 -29.76 -7.08 35.22
N GLU A 155 -30.52 -6.43 36.10
CA GLU A 155 -31.95 -6.68 36.25
C GLU A 155 -32.75 -6.30 34.98
N ALA A 156 -32.42 -5.18 34.33
CA ALA A 156 -33.09 -4.77 33.10
C ALA A 156 -32.89 -5.77 31.96
N ILE A 157 -31.64 -6.22 31.71
CA ILE A 157 -31.36 -7.22 30.64
C ILE A 157 -31.94 -8.59 30.97
N ARG A 158 -32.03 -8.95 32.25
CA ARG A 158 -32.72 -10.17 32.70
C ARG A 158 -34.21 -10.11 32.36
N GLN A 159 -34.86 -8.98 32.64
CA GLN A 159 -36.26 -8.74 32.22
C GLN A 159 -36.40 -8.81 30.70
N MET A 160 -35.50 -8.18 29.93
CA MET A 160 -35.53 -8.24 28.46
C MET A 160 -35.42 -9.67 27.92
N ALA A 161 -34.52 -10.49 28.46
CA ALA A 161 -34.39 -11.89 28.03
C ALA A 161 -35.65 -12.72 28.30
N VAL A 162 -36.41 -12.40 29.35
CA VAL A 162 -37.71 -13.02 29.63
C VAL A 162 -38.79 -12.51 28.68
N GLU A 163 -38.82 -11.19 28.41
CA GLU A 163 -39.82 -10.53 27.57
C GLU A 163 -39.67 -10.85 26.08
N ILE A 164 -38.43 -10.83 25.57
CA ILE A 164 -38.08 -11.07 24.16
C ILE A 164 -37.97 -12.58 23.88
N GLY A 165 -37.47 -13.35 24.85
CA GLY A 165 -37.30 -14.79 24.76
C GLY A 165 -35.92 -15.23 24.30
N ARG A 166 -35.52 -16.44 24.74
CA ARG A 166 -34.16 -16.96 24.55
C ARG A 166 -33.75 -17.20 23.08
N GLU A 167 -34.69 -17.21 22.14
CA GLU A 167 -34.40 -17.36 20.71
C GLU A 167 -33.82 -16.08 20.09
N HIS A 168 -33.97 -14.94 20.76
CA HIS A 168 -33.48 -13.63 20.30
C HIS A 168 -32.61 -12.93 21.35
N THR A 169 -32.23 -13.61 22.43
CA THR A 169 -31.33 -13.08 23.45
C THR A 169 -30.25 -14.09 23.85
N LEU A 170 -29.01 -13.62 24.00
CA LEU A 170 -27.87 -14.38 24.49
C LEU A 170 -27.14 -13.62 25.60
N PHE A 171 -26.64 -14.35 26.60
CA PHE A 171 -25.73 -13.82 27.61
C PHE A 171 -24.31 -14.32 27.38
N MET A 172 -23.39 -13.39 27.08
CA MET A 172 -21.96 -13.64 26.94
C MET A 172 -21.22 -13.08 28.14
N HIS A 173 -20.59 -13.94 28.94
CA HIS A 173 -19.93 -13.54 30.18
C HIS A 173 -18.41 -13.75 30.11
N LEU A 174 -17.64 -12.68 30.35
CA LEU A 174 -16.19 -12.72 30.40
C LEU A 174 -15.69 -12.98 31.82
N THR A 175 -14.71 -13.86 31.96
CA THR A 175 -14.11 -14.18 33.27
C THR A 175 -12.60 -14.31 33.19
N LEU A 176 -11.91 -14.03 34.30
CA LEU A 176 -10.49 -14.34 34.44
C LEU A 176 -10.28 -15.82 34.78
N VAL A 177 -9.36 -16.46 34.08
CA VAL A 177 -8.80 -17.78 34.40
C VAL A 177 -7.32 -17.59 34.71
N PRO A 178 -6.94 -17.33 35.97
CA PRO A 178 -5.56 -17.01 36.31
C PRO A 178 -4.67 -18.25 36.23
N TYR A 179 -3.45 -18.08 35.72
CA TYR A 179 -2.37 -19.05 35.81
C TYR A 179 -1.60 -18.86 37.12
N MET A 180 -1.47 -19.95 37.90
CA MET A 180 -0.73 -19.91 39.16
C MET A 180 0.68 -20.43 38.97
N ALA A 181 1.66 -19.52 38.92
CA ALA A 181 3.07 -19.86 38.74
C ALA A 181 3.56 -20.87 39.79
N ALA A 182 3.10 -20.77 41.03
CA ALA A 182 3.49 -21.67 42.13
C ALA A 182 3.10 -23.13 41.92
N SER A 183 1.98 -23.40 41.22
CA SER A 183 1.50 -24.77 40.98
C SER A 183 1.56 -25.21 39.51
N GLY A 184 1.86 -24.29 38.59
CA GLY A 184 1.92 -24.59 37.16
C GLY A 184 0.57 -24.90 36.50
N GLU A 185 -0.55 -24.51 37.10
CA GLU A 185 -1.90 -24.79 36.59
C GLU A 185 -2.78 -23.54 36.52
N VAL A 186 -3.71 -23.55 35.57
CA VAL A 186 -4.78 -22.55 35.45
C VAL A 186 -5.91 -22.84 36.44
N LYS A 187 -6.50 -21.79 37.05
CA LYS A 187 -7.55 -21.94 38.06
C LYS A 187 -8.90 -21.53 37.50
N THR A 188 -9.80 -22.49 37.38
CA THR A 188 -11.18 -22.26 36.89
C THR A 188 -12.15 -21.77 37.97
N LYS A 189 -11.75 -21.75 39.24
CA LYS A 189 -12.64 -21.46 40.39
C LYS A 189 -13.19 -20.03 40.38
N PRO A 190 -12.41 -18.99 40.03
CA PRO A 190 -12.96 -17.63 39.90
C PRO A 190 -14.10 -17.55 38.88
N THR A 191 -13.96 -18.23 37.74
CA THR A 191 -15.02 -18.34 36.73
C THR A 191 -16.28 -19.02 37.28
N GLN A 192 -16.13 -20.12 38.03
CA GLN A 192 -17.26 -20.82 38.65
C GLN A 192 -18.02 -19.93 39.65
N HIS A 193 -17.30 -19.16 40.48
CA HIS A 193 -17.92 -18.21 41.41
C HIS A 193 -18.60 -17.05 40.69
N SER A 194 -17.98 -16.53 39.62
CA SER A 194 -18.56 -15.47 38.80
C SER A 194 -19.90 -15.88 38.18
N VAL A 195 -19.99 -17.11 37.64
CA VAL A 195 -21.25 -17.65 37.11
C VAL A 195 -22.28 -17.87 38.21
N LYS A 196 -21.85 -18.31 39.41
CA LYS A 196 -22.76 -18.40 40.56
C LYS A 196 -23.37 -17.04 40.92
N GLU A 197 -22.60 -15.95 40.86
CA GLU A 197 -23.13 -14.60 41.10
C GLU A 197 -24.09 -14.14 40.00
N LEU A 198 -23.83 -14.44 38.72
CA LEU A 198 -24.82 -14.21 37.65
C LEU A 198 -26.13 -14.99 37.89
N LEU A 199 -26.02 -16.25 38.32
CA LEU A 199 -27.18 -17.08 38.61
C LEU A 199 -27.97 -16.57 39.82
N SER A 200 -27.30 -15.98 40.83
CA SER A 200 -27.95 -15.45 42.03
C SER A 200 -28.90 -14.28 41.71
N ILE A 201 -28.64 -13.56 40.62
CA ILE A 201 -29.49 -12.49 40.10
C ILE A 201 -30.38 -12.94 38.93
N GLY A 202 -30.48 -14.25 38.68
CA GLY A 202 -31.41 -14.83 37.70
C GLY A 202 -30.93 -14.84 36.25
N ILE A 203 -29.62 -14.71 36.00
CA ILE A 203 -29.02 -14.77 34.66
C ILE A 203 -28.20 -16.07 34.52
N GLN A 204 -28.57 -16.93 33.57
CA GLN A 204 -27.74 -18.05 33.15
C GLN A 204 -26.93 -17.62 31.92
N PRO A 205 -25.59 -17.62 31.97
CA PRO A 205 -24.79 -17.33 30.78
C PRO A 205 -24.99 -18.44 29.73
N ASP A 206 -25.08 -18.05 28.46
CA ASP A 206 -25.11 -18.96 27.33
C ASP A 206 -23.70 -19.20 26.76
N ILE A 207 -22.80 -18.22 26.91
CA ILE A 207 -21.41 -18.23 26.42
C ILE A 207 -20.48 -17.73 27.53
N LEU A 208 -19.32 -18.39 27.69
CA LEU A 208 -18.23 -17.93 28.54
C LEU A 208 -17.00 -17.60 27.70
N ILE A 209 -16.48 -16.39 27.84
CA ILE A 209 -15.17 -16.01 27.29
C ILE A 209 -14.17 -16.00 28.45
N CYS A 210 -13.29 -16.99 28.46
CA CYS A 210 -12.28 -17.18 29.49
C CYS A 210 -10.99 -16.44 29.10
N ARG A 211 -10.74 -15.29 29.72
CA ARG A 211 -9.50 -14.51 29.60
C ARG A 211 -8.38 -15.13 30.42
N SER A 212 -7.20 -15.24 29.83
CA SER A 212 -6.03 -15.88 30.44
C SER A 212 -4.74 -15.42 29.75
N ASP A 213 -3.61 -15.48 30.44
CA ASP A 213 -2.27 -15.17 29.88
C ASP A 213 -1.86 -16.15 28.77
N ARG A 214 -2.53 -17.31 28.71
CA ARG A 214 -2.32 -18.40 27.76
C ARG A 214 -3.65 -19.03 27.36
N ALA A 215 -3.63 -19.85 26.31
CA ALA A 215 -4.80 -20.62 25.91
C ALA A 215 -5.28 -21.53 27.06
N VAL A 216 -6.57 -21.49 27.37
CA VAL A 216 -7.20 -22.36 28.36
C VAL A 216 -7.30 -23.76 27.76
N PRO A 217 -6.67 -24.79 28.35
CA PRO A 217 -6.65 -26.12 27.75
C PRO A 217 -8.06 -26.75 27.72
N ALA A 218 -8.25 -27.71 26.82
CA ALA A 218 -9.57 -28.32 26.57
C ALA A 218 -10.19 -28.95 27.82
N ASN A 219 -9.39 -29.61 28.67
CA ASN A 219 -9.87 -30.24 29.91
C ASN A 219 -10.44 -29.21 30.88
N GLU A 220 -9.81 -28.04 31.01
CA GLU A 220 -10.28 -26.96 31.87
C GLU A 220 -11.50 -26.27 31.29
N ARG A 221 -11.61 -26.15 29.96
CA ARG A 221 -12.84 -25.68 29.30
C ARG A 221 -14.00 -26.66 29.53
N ALA A 222 -13.78 -27.97 29.37
CA ALA A 222 -14.77 -29.00 29.66
C ALA A 222 -15.20 -28.98 31.14
N LYS A 223 -14.25 -28.74 32.05
CA LYS A 223 -14.54 -28.52 33.47
C LYS A 223 -15.39 -27.27 33.69
N ILE A 224 -15.05 -26.13 33.10
CA ILE A 224 -15.86 -24.91 33.19
C ILE A 224 -17.27 -25.17 32.65
N ALA A 225 -17.39 -25.81 31.49
CA ALA A 225 -18.66 -26.16 30.86
C ALA A 225 -19.57 -26.94 31.82
N LEU A 226 -19.04 -28.02 32.42
CA LEU A 226 -19.75 -28.86 33.37
C LEU A 226 -20.15 -28.10 34.65
N PHE A 227 -19.22 -27.36 35.24
CA PHE A 227 -19.46 -26.67 36.52
C PHE A 227 -20.34 -25.42 36.39
N CYS A 228 -20.41 -24.80 35.22
CA CYS A 228 -21.16 -23.58 34.96
C CYS A 228 -22.47 -23.80 34.17
N ASN A 229 -22.80 -25.05 33.81
CA ASN A 229 -23.96 -25.42 32.98
C ASN A 229 -23.98 -24.73 31.60
N VAL A 230 -22.82 -24.56 30.98
CA VAL A 230 -22.66 -23.96 29.64
C VAL A 230 -22.20 -25.04 28.67
N PRO A 231 -22.73 -25.12 27.43
CA PRO A 231 -22.23 -26.08 26.44
C PRO A 231 -20.73 -25.94 26.22
N GLU A 232 -20.00 -27.05 26.08
CA GLU A 232 -18.53 -27.02 25.96
C GLU A 232 -18.04 -26.15 24.79
N LYS A 233 -18.74 -26.20 23.65
CA LYS A 233 -18.46 -25.36 22.47
C LYS A 233 -18.70 -23.86 22.69
N ALA A 234 -19.40 -23.48 23.77
CA ALA A 234 -19.67 -22.09 24.14
C ALA A 234 -18.74 -21.60 25.27
N VAL A 235 -17.72 -22.40 25.64
CA VAL A 235 -16.62 -21.98 26.52
C VAL A 235 -15.41 -21.63 25.65
N ILE A 236 -15.23 -20.34 25.40
CA ILE A 236 -14.24 -19.79 24.49
C ILE A 236 -12.97 -19.41 25.26
N SER A 237 -11.82 -19.89 24.80
CA SER A 237 -10.52 -19.48 25.33
C SER A 237 -10.04 -18.23 24.62
N LEU A 238 -9.98 -17.10 25.32
CA LEU A 238 -9.44 -15.86 24.78
C LEU A 238 -8.14 -15.50 25.51
N LYS A 239 -7.02 -15.99 24.97
CA LYS A 239 -5.69 -15.68 25.49
C LYS A 239 -5.34 -14.21 25.29
N ASP A 240 -4.39 -13.71 26.06
CA ASP A 240 -3.72 -12.45 25.74
C ASP A 240 -3.02 -12.55 24.38
N VAL A 241 -3.11 -11.46 23.62
CA VAL A 241 -2.58 -11.32 22.28
C VAL A 241 -1.67 -10.11 22.21
N ASP A 242 -0.65 -10.19 21.37
CA ASP A 242 0.25 -9.09 21.02
C ASP A 242 -0.45 -7.99 20.21
N SER A 243 -1.54 -8.34 19.50
CA SER A 243 -2.36 -7.42 18.73
C SER A 243 -3.84 -7.73 18.89
N ILE A 244 -4.63 -6.69 19.20
CA ILE A 244 -6.09 -6.79 19.33
C ILE A 244 -6.76 -7.18 18.01
N TYR A 245 -6.12 -6.94 16.86
CA TYR A 245 -6.65 -7.24 15.53
C TYR A 245 -6.70 -8.74 15.24
N LYS A 246 -6.01 -9.57 16.03
CA LYS A 246 -6.05 -11.04 15.95
C LYS A 246 -7.29 -11.64 16.62
N ILE A 247 -7.98 -10.89 17.48
CA ILE A 247 -9.09 -11.40 18.30
C ILE A 247 -10.27 -11.89 17.43
N PRO A 248 -10.71 -11.17 16.37
CA PRO A 248 -11.74 -11.68 15.45
C PRO A 248 -11.42 -13.09 14.92
N GLY A 249 -10.17 -13.30 14.46
CA GLY A 249 -9.71 -14.61 13.98
C GLY A 249 -9.70 -15.68 15.08
N LEU A 250 -9.27 -15.35 16.30
CA LEU A 250 -9.27 -16.29 17.43
C LEU A 250 -10.67 -16.70 17.87
N LEU A 251 -11.63 -15.78 17.87
CA LEU A 251 -13.03 -16.07 18.19
C LEU A 251 -13.68 -16.91 17.08
N LYS A 252 -13.46 -16.57 15.80
CA LYS A 252 -13.91 -17.35 14.64
C LYS A 252 -13.34 -18.78 14.67
N SER A 253 -12.05 -18.94 14.97
CA SER A 253 -11.39 -20.26 15.02
C SER A 253 -11.98 -21.21 16.08
N GLN A 254 -12.70 -20.68 17.07
CA GLN A 254 -13.39 -21.45 18.11
C GLN A 254 -14.90 -21.60 17.84
N GLY A 255 -15.39 -21.11 16.69
CA GLY A 255 -16.78 -21.26 16.24
C GLY A 255 -17.79 -20.44 17.06
N LEU A 256 -17.35 -19.33 17.68
CA LEU A 256 -18.23 -18.49 18.51
C LEU A 256 -19.38 -17.88 17.68
N ASP A 257 -19.04 -17.31 16.53
CA ASP A 257 -19.98 -16.70 15.59
C ASP A 257 -20.94 -17.74 14.98
N ASP A 258 -20.45 -18.94 14.63
CA ASP A 258 -21.31 -20.05 14.20
C ASP A 258 -22.29 -20.49 15.29
N TYR A 259 -21.83 -20.56 16.55
CA TYR A 259 -22.70 -20.87 17.68
C TYR A 259 -23.81 -19.83 17.83
N ILE A 260 -23.47 -18.54 17.72
CA ILE A 260 -24.41 -17.42 17.80
C ILE A 260 -25.39 -17.43 16.63
N CYS A 261 -24.92 -17.54 15.38
CA CYS A 261 -25.78 -17.55 14.19
C CYS A 261 -26.77 -18.72 14.24
N LYS A 262 -26.31 -19.91 14.66
CA LYS A 262 -27.19 -21.06 14.88
C LYS A 262 -28.20 -20.80 15.98
N ARG A 263 -27.79 -20.16 17.08
CA ARG A 263 -28.66 -19.89 18.22
C ARG A 263 -29.78 -18.89 17.90
N PHE A 264 -29.49 -17.89 17.09
CA PHE A 264 -30.45 -16.89 16.60
C PHE A 264 -31.14 -17.29 15.28
N SER A 265 -30.86 -18.48 14.76
CA SER A 265 -31.40 -18.95 13.47
C SER A 265 -31.12 -17.99 12.30
N LEU A 266 -29.94 -17.37 12.28
CA LEU A 266 -29.50 -16.43 11.25
C LEU A 266 -28.88 -17.19 10.08
N ASN A 267 -29.50 -17.08 8.89
CA ASN A 267 -28.97 -17.62 7.65
C ASN A 267 -28.08 -16.57 6.97
N CYS A 268 -26.77 -16.68 7.15
CA CYS A 268 -25.77 -15.74 6.65
C CYS A 268 -24.53 -16.51 6.15
N PRO A 269 -23.73 -15.92 5.25
CA PRO A 269 -22.48 -16.52 4.79
C PRO A 269 -21.46 -16.71 5.94
N GLU A 270 -20.40 -17.47 5.64
CA GLU A 270 -19.23 -17.52 6.52
C GLU A 270 -18.53 -16.15 6.58
N ALA A 271 -17.96 -15.80 7.73
CA ALA A 271 -17.29 -14.51 7.91
C ALA A 271 -16.05 -14.39 7.01
N ASN A 272 -16.02 -13.38 6.14
CA ASN A 272 -14.84 -13.02 5.37
C ASN A 272 -13.96 -12.03 6.16
N LEU A 273 -12.87 -12.52 6.76
CA LEU A 273 -11.95 -11.70 7.55
C LEU A 273 -10.76 -11.15 6.75
N SER A 274 -10.81 -11.13 5.41
CA SER A 274 -9.69 -10.67 4.56
C SER A 274 -9.18 -9.26 4.90
N GLU A 275 -10.06 -8.30 5.21
CA GLU A 275 -9.65 -6.96 5.68
C GLU A 275 -8.85 -7.03 7.00
N TRP A 276 -9.23 -7.92 7.92
CA TRP A 276 -8.53 -8.11 9.19
C TRP A 276 -7.22 -8.87 9.03
N GLU A 277 -7.18 -9.87 8.14
CA GLU A 277 -5.95 -10.57 7.76
C GLU A 277 -4.94 -9.61 7.14
N GLN A 278 -5.41 -8.66 6.31
CA GLN A 278 -4.59 -7.61 5.73
C GLN A 278 -4.01 -6.66 6.80
N VAL A 279 -4.84 -6.22 7.78
CA VAL A 279 -4.37 -5.40 8.91
C VAL A 279 -3.27 -6.13 9.71
N ILE A 280 -3.47 -7.43 10.02
CA ILE A 280 -2.48 -8.24 10.73
C ILE A 280 -1.21 -8.39 9.88
N PHE A 281 -1.33 -8.54 8.57
CA PHE A 281 -0.19 -8.63 7.65
C PHE A 281 0.60 -7.32 7.56
N GLU A 282 -0.08 -6.17 7.52
CA GLU A 282 0.52 -4.84 7.58
C GLU A 282 1.29 -4.64 8.90
N GLU A 283 0.68 -4.97 10.03
CA GLU A 283 1.28 -4.84 11.37
C GLU A 283 2.50 -5.75 11.56
N ALA A 284 2.45 -6.99 11.05
CA ALA A 284 3.51 -7.96 11.23
C ALA A 284 4.69 -7.80 10.27
N ASN A 285 4.57 -6.98 9.21
CA ASN A 285 5.60 -6.80 8.18
C ASN A 285 5.89 -5.32 7.89
N PRO A 286 6.36 -4.54 8.89
CA PRO A 286 6.85 -3.19 8.64
C PRO A 286 8.16 -3.23 7.83
N VAL A 287 8.34 -2.26 6.94
CA VAL A 287 9.55 -2.07 6.12
C VAL A 287 10.52 -1.08 6.77
N SER A 288 10.01 -0.18 7.61
CA SER A 288 10.80 0.77 8.39
C SER A 288 10.18 1.07 9.75
N GLU A 289 10.89 1.85 10.55
CA GLU A 289 10.53 2.17 11.92
C GLU A 289 10.76 3.67 12.15
N VAL A 290 9.80 4.35 12.80
CA VAL A 290 9.87 5.79 13.12
C VAL A 290 9.52 6.04 14.58
N THR A 291 10.08 7.09 15.15
CA THR A 291 9.79 7.54 16.52
C THR A 291 9.04 8.87 16.51
N ILE A 292 7.79 8.84 16.95
CA ILE A 292 6.92 10.01 17.02
C ILE A 292 6.76 10.45 18.47
N GLY A 293 7.07 11.72 18.77
CA GLY A 293 6.85 12.30 20.08
C GLY A 293 5.42 12.81 20.24
N MET A 294 4.64 12.20 21.13
CA MET A 294 3.32 12.72 21.50
C MET A 294 3.47 13.61 22.74
N VAL A 295 3.40 14.93 22.55
CA VAL A 295 3.64 15.92 23.59
C VAL A 295 2.32 16.40 24.17
N GLY A 296 1.93 15.82 25.31
CA GLY A 296 0.63 16.05 25.94
C GLY A 296 0.75 16.36 27.44
N LYS A 297 -0.37 16.68 28.08
CA LYS A 297 -0.44 16.94 29.55
C LYS A 297 -1.03 15.78 30.37
N TYR A 298 -1.67 14.81 29.73
CA TYR A 298 -2.33 13.65 30.36
C TYR A 298 -1.55 12.35 30.09
N ILE A 299 -0.22 12.40 30.20
CA ILE A 299 0.67 11.32 29.78
C ILE A 299 0.75 10.17 30.79
N GLU A 300 0.38 10.42 32.05
CA GLU A 300 0.37 9.40 33.13
C GLU A 300 -0.57 8.23 32.83
N LEU A 301 -1.68 8.49 32.13
CA LEU A 301 -2.63 7.48 31.67
C LEU A 301 -2.69 7.51 30.14
N PRO A 302 -2.02 6.58 29.42
CA PRO A 302 -2.02 6.54 27.96
C PRO A 302 -3.43 6.49 27.34
N ASP A 303 -4.40 5.90 28.04
CA ASP A 303 -5.80 5.85 27.58
C ASP A 303 -6.47 7.22 27.47
N ALA A 304 -5.90 8.28 28.06
CA ALA A 304 -6.33 9.67 27.83
C ALA A 304 -6.17 10.12 26.37
N TYR A 305 -5.31 9.44 25.60
CA TYR A 305 -5.08 9.66 24.17
C TYR A 305 -5.29 8.38 23.35
N LYS A 306 -6.23 7.52 23.78
CA LYS A 306 -6.40 6.19 23.22
C LYS A 306 -6.59 6.22 21.69
N SER A 307 -7.51 7.03 21.19
CA SER A 307 -7.78 7.11 19.75
C SER A 307 -6.60 7.72 18.99
N VAL A 308 -5.88 8.69 19.56
CA VAL A 308 -4.66 9.25 18.93
C VAL A 308 -3.56 8.18 18.80
N ILE A 309 -3.33 7.39 19.85
CA ILE A 309 -2.37 6.29 19.85
C ILE A 309 -2.73 5.26 18.79
N GLU A 310 -4.00 4.86 18.69
CA GLU A 310 -4.44 3.92 17.66
C GLU A 310 -4.33 4.55 16.26
N ALA A 311 -4.70 5.82 16.08
CA ALA A 311 -4.61 6.52 14.80
C ALA A 311 -3.17 6.63 14.26
N LEU A 312 -2.19 6.88 15.15
CA LEU A 312 -0.76 6.84 14.79
C LEU A 312 -0.34 5.44 14.32
N LYS A 313 -0.77 4.38 15.01
CA LYS A 313 -0.52 3.01 14.57
C LYS A 313 -1.19 2.73 13.22
N HIS A 314 -2.42 3.19 13.00
CA HIS A 314 -3.11 3.03 11.72
C HIS A 314 -2.35 3.73 10.57
N GLY A 315 -1.81 4.93 10.82
CA GLY A 315 -0.91 5.62 9.90
C GLY A 315 0.32 4.78 9.56
N GLY A 316 0.91 4.12 10.57
CA GLY A 316 1.97 3.12 10.41
C GLY A 316 1.56 1.94 9.53
N LEU A 317 0.39 1.34 9.77
CA LEU A 317 -0.14 0.21 8.99
C LEU A 317 -0.23 0.55 7.50
N LYS A 318 -0.82 1.71 7.16
CA LYS A 318 -0.99 2.15 5.77
C LYS A 318 0.32 2.46 5.04
N ASN A 319 1.38 2.72 5.81
CA ASN A 319 2.70 3.02 5.30
C ASN A 319 3.70 1.86 5.43
N ARG A 320 3.29 0.70 6.00
CA ARG A 320 4.20 -0.38 6.41
C ARG A 320 5.33 0.12 7.33
N VAL A 321 5.01 0.97 8.29
CA VAL A 321 5.98 1.53 9.24
C VAL A 321 5.61 1.13 10.66
N SER A 322 6.58 0.65 11.42
CA SER A 322 6.45 0.48 12.87
C SER A 322 6.56 1.84 13.56
N VAL A 323 5.51 2.27 14.25
CA VAL A 323 5.46 3.59 14.91
C VAL A 323 5.76 3.43 16.40
N ASN A 324 6.93 3.93 16.83
CA ASN A 324 7.29 4.06 18.23
C ASN A 324 6.78 5.39 18.79
N ILE A 325 5.80 5.31 19.69
CA ILE A 325 5.22 6.50 20.31
C ILE A 325 5.98 6.83 21.59
N LYS A 326 6.75 7.92 21.57
CA LYS A 326 7.38 8.48 22.76
C LYS A 326 6.43 9.48 23.41
N LEU A 327 5.79 9.06 24.50
CA LEU A 327 4.93 9.94 25.28
C LEU A 327 5.79 10.95 26.07
N ILE A 328 5.53 12.24 25.90
CA ILE A 328 6.32 13.33 26.50
C ILE A 328 5.37 14.28 27.23
N ASP A 329 5.67 14.55 28.50
CA ASP A 329 4.92 15.56 29.25
C ASP A 329 5.29 16.96 28.75
N SER A 330 4.29 17.73 28.36
CA SER A 330 4.43 19.15 28.03
C SER A 330 5.12 19.99 29.12
N GLN A 331 4.92 19.68 30.41
CA GLN A 331 5.60 20.39 31.51
C GLN A 331 7.10 20.06 31.60
N ASP A 332 7.51 18.89 31.13
CA ASP A 332 8.93 18.53 31.01
C ASP A 332 9.62 19.40 29.96
N VAL A 333 8.92 19.80 28.89
CA VAL A 333 9.45 20.74 27.88
C VAL A 333 9.70 22.12 28.51
N GLU A 334 8.79 22.59 29.38
CA GLU A 334 8.92 23.87 30.10
C GLU A 334 10.10 23.86 31.09
N THR A 335 10.29 22.75 31.79
CA THR A 335 11.24 22.67 32.92
C THR A 335 12.62 22.16 32.51
N ARG A 336 12.71 21.23 31.55
CA ARG A 336 13.96 20.59 31.09
C ARG A 336 14.43 21.11 29.73
N GLY A 337 13.61 21.89 29.03
CA GLY A 337 13.90 22.44 27.71
C GLY A 337 13.69 21.46 26.56
N VAL A 338 14.08 21.87 25.35
CA VAL A 338 13.78 21.16 24.08
C VAL A 338 14.63 19.92 23.80
N GLU A 339 15.63 19.61 24.64
CA GLU A 339 16.52 18.45 24.42
C GLU A 339 15.75 17.12 24.36
N ILE A 340 14.63 17.03 25.07
CA ILE A 340 13.78 15.82 25.07
C ILE A 340 13.07 15.57 23.74
N LEU A 341 12.97 16.60 22.89
CA LEU A 341 12.35 16.56 21.57
C LEU A 341 13.34 16.18 20.45
N LYS A 342 14.66 16.19 20.73
CA LYS A 342 15.66 15.81 19.73
C LYS A 342 15.60 14.30 19.43
N GLY A 343 15.86 13.96 18.16
CA GLY A 343 15.85 12.57 17.67
C GLY A 343 14.46 11.99 17.41
N LEU A 344 13.42 12.82 17.48
CA LEU A 344 12.08 12.47 17.01
C LEU A 344 11.99 12.68 15.50
N ASP A 345 11.42 11.70 14.79
CA ASP A 345 11.16 11.79 13.35
C ASP A 345 9.92 12.64 13.06
N ALA A 346 8.99 12.72 14.02
CA ALA A 346 7.81 13.58 13.99
C ALA A 346 7.33 13.94 15.40
N ILE A 347 6.52 14.99 15.50
CA ILE A 347 5.92 15.48 16.73
C ILE A 347 4.40 15.60 16.55
N LEU A 348 3.64 15.12 17.54
CA LEU A 348 2.20 15.31 17.64
C LEU A 348 1.85 16.02 18.94
N VAL A 349 1.04 17.08 18.87
CA VAL A 349 0.44 17.73 20.04
C VAL A 349 -1.07 17.46 20.04
N PRO A 350 -1.58 16.65 20.98
CA PRO A 350 -2.99 16.26 21.00
C PRO A 350 -3.88 17.35 21.61
N GLY A 351 -5.19 17.09 21.67
CA GLY A 351 -6.15 17.96 22.35
C GLY A 351 -5.98 18.00 23.88
N GLY A 352 -6.64 18.97 24.52
CA GLY A 352 -6.76 19.03 25.98
C GLY A 352 -7.32 20.36 26.49
N PHE A 353 -7.66 20.44 27.77
CA PHE A 353 -8.35 21.59 28.37
C PHE A 353 -7.57 22.25 29.51
N GLY A 354 -7.66 23.57 29.61
CA GLY A 354 -6.97 24.37 30.64
C GLY A 354 -5.47 24.57 30.38
N TYR A 355 -4.88 25.49 31.17
CA TYR A 355 -3.56 26.08 30.87
C TYR A 355 -2.33 25.22 31.22
N ARG A 356 -2.46 24.18 32.03
CA ARG A 356 -1.32 23.38 32.49
C ARG A 356 -0.55 22.78 31.30
N GLY A 357 0.76 23.08 31.20
CA GLY A 357 1.67 22.56 30.17
C GLY A 357 1.57 23.26 28.80
N VAL A 358 0.72 24.28 28.65
CA VAL A 358 0.48 24.91 27.34
C VAL A 358 1.73 25.63 26.81
N GLU A 359 2.54 26.26 27.66
CA GLU A 359 3.78 26.93 27.20
C GLU A 359 4.82 25.92 26.69
N GLY A 360 4.86 24.72 27.27
CA GLY A 360 5.66 23.61 26.77
C GLY A 360 5.19 23.09 25.41
N MET A 361 3.88 23.10 25.17
CA MET A 361 3.29 22.75 23.87
C MET A 361 3.57 23.84 22.81
N ILE A 362 3.48 25.12 23.17
CA ILE A 362 3.87 26.24 22.29
C ILE A 362 5.36 26.12 21.91
N THR A 363 6.22 25.83 22.90
CA THR A 363 7.66 25.60 22.69
C THR A 363 7.92 24.40 21.79
N THR A 364 7.13 23.34 21.94
CA THR A 364 7.18 22.15 21.07
C THR A 364 6.81 22.46 19.62
N ALA A 365 5.71 23.19 19.40
CA ALA A 365 5.29 23.60 18.05
C ALA A 365 6.35 24.48 17.37
N ARG A 366 6.93 25.42 18.13
CA ARG A 366 8.07 26.23 17.71
C ARG A 366 9.27 25.37 17.30
N PHE A 367 9.68 24.45 18.17
CA PHE A 367 10.83 23.59 17.93
C PHE A 367 10.65 22.75 16.67
N ALA A 368 9.45 22.18 16.48
CA ALA A 368 9.13 21.41 15.28
C ALA A 368 9.27 22.29 14.02
N ARG A 369 8.62 23.47 14.01
CA ARG A 369 8.66 24.43 12.91
C ARG A 369 10.07 24.90 12.56
N GLU A 370 10.88 25.24 13.55
CA GLU A 370 12.24 25.78 13.36
C GLU A 370 13.25 24.69 12.93
N ASN A 371 13.01 23.43 13.26
CA ASN A 371 13.91 22.31 12.94
C ASN A 371 13.42 21.43 11.78
N ASN A 372 12.37 21.86 11.07
CA ASN A 372 11.75 21.10 9.97
C ASN A 372 11.31 19.67 10.37
N ILE A 373 10.88 19.50 11.63
CA ILE A 373 10.39 18.22 12.13
C ILE A 373 8.89 18.15 11.86
N PRO A 374 8.41 17.15 11.10
CA PRO A 374 6.99 16.93 10.82
C PRO A 374 6.10 17.11 12.05
N TYR A 375 5.07 17.95 11.94
CA TYR A 375 4.22 18.35 13.06
C TYR A 375 2.74 18.15 12.76
N LEU A 376 2.03 17.43 13.63
CA LEU A 376 0.57 17.33 13.66
C LEU A 376 -0.01 17.93 14.95
N GLY A 377 -0.81 18.99 14.84
CA GLY A 377 -1.54 19.58 15.97
C GLY A 377 -3.04 19.25 15.92
N ILE A 378 -3.61 18.77 17.03
CA ILE A 378 -5.04 18.42 17.14
C ILE A 378 -5.70 19.29 18.21
N CYS A 379 -6.77 20.02 17.84
CA CYS A 379 -7.53 20.92 18.72
C CYS A 379 -6.60 21.90 19.46
N LEU A 380 -6.26 21.64 20.73
CA LEU A 380 -5.25 22.41 21.47
C LEU A 380 -3.91 22.48 20.72
N GLY A 381 -3.51 21.42 20.03
CA GLY A 381 -2.32 21.40 19.17
C GLY A 381 -2.36 22.45 18.06
N MET A 382 -3.52 22.68 17.45
CA MET A 382 -3.69 23.77 16.48
C MET A 382 -3.61 25.15 17.14
N GLN A 383 -4.24 25.31 18.31
CA GLN A 383 -4.21 26.58 19.03
C GLN A 383 -2.78 26.98 19.44
N VAL A 384 -1.99 26.05 19.96
CA VAL A 384 -0.60 26.32 20.36
C VAL A 384 0.32 26.57 19.17
N ALA A 385 0.07 25.90 18.03
CA ALA A 385 0.79 26.18 16.79
C ALA A 385 0.47 27.59 16.26
N LEU A 386 -0.79 28.01 16.32
CA LEU A 386 -1.19 29.36 15.96
C LEU A 386 -0.57 30.40 16.90
N ILE A 387 -0.55 30.13 18.21
CA ILE A 387 0.09 31.00 19.22
C ILE A 387 1.60 31.10 18.98
N ASP A 388 2.30 29.98 18.72
CA ASP A 388 3.72 30.01 18.35
C ASP A 388 3.96 30.91 17.14
N TYR A 389 3.23 30.68 16.05
CA TYR A 389 3.41 31.43 14.81
C TYR A 389 3.14 32.92 15.01
N ALA A 390 2.08 33.26 15.74
CA ALA A 390 1.75 34.64 16.10
C ALA A 390 2.88 35.31 16.91
N ARG A 391 3.39 34.62 17.95
CA ARG A 391 4.45 35.15 18.82
C ARG A 391 5.78 35.33 18.09
N HIS A 392 6.23 34.33 17.34
CA HIS A 392 7.61 34.24 16.88
C HIS A 392 7.81 34.58 15.40
N VAL A 393 6.75 34.59 14.58
CA VAL A 393 6.82 34.94 13.15
C VAL A 393 6.05 36.23 12.85
N ALA A 394 4.83 36.38 13.38
CA ALA A 394 4.00 37.57 13.16
C ALA A 394 4.28 38.75 14.12
N ASN A 395 5.29 38.63 15.01
CA ASN A 395 5.68 39.65 15.99
C ASN A 395 4.55 40.07 16.96
N MET A 396 3.60 39.17 17.25
CA MET A 396 2.56 39.38 18.24
C MET A 396 3.02 38.92 19.62
N GLU A 397 3.90 39.72 20.24
CA GLU A 397 4.45 39.42 21.56
C GLU A 397 3.32 39.14 22.58
N ASN A 398 3.44 38.03 23.32
CA ASN A 398 2.44 37.55 24.27
C ASN A 398 1.06 37.19 23.66
N ALA A 399 0.99 36.86 22.36
CA ALA A 399 -0.22 36.27 21.79
C ALA A 399 -0.63 35.01 22.56
N ASN A 400 -1.93 34.84 22.79
CA ASN A 400 -2.44 33.71 23.57
C ASN A 400 -3.91 33.39 23.23
N SER A 401 -4.44 32.37 23.88
CA SER A 401 -5.88 32.09 23.94
C SER A 401 -6.52 32.78 25.14
N THR A 402 -7.75 33.28 24.98
CA THR A 402 -8.55 33.76 26.13
C THR A 402 -8.95 32.62 27.08
N GLU A 403 -8.76 31.36 26.70
CA GLU A 403 -8.88 30.21 27.60
C GLU A 403 -7.85 30.26 28.74
N PHE A 404 -6.64 30.73 28.40
CA PHE A 404 -5.47 30.62 29.25
C PHE A 404 -5.12 31.95 29.90
N VAL A 405 -5.19 33.03 29.11
CA VAL A 405 -4.88 34.40 29.53
C VAL A 405 -6.01 35.30 29.02
N PRO A 406 -7.09 35.47 29.82
CA PRO A 406 -8.28 36.22 29.40
C PRO A 406 -8.00 37.68 28.97
N ASP A 407 -6.94 38.28 29.50
CA ASP A 407 -6.52 39.67 29.27
C ASP A 407 -5.31 39.81 28.34
N CYS A 408 -4.99 38.78 27.54
CA CYS A 408 -3.87 38.85 26.60
C CYS A 408 -4.08 39.94 25.53
N LYS A 409 -3.00 40.63 25.17
CA LYS A 409 -3.03 41.73 24.18
C LYS A 409 -3.47 41.27 22.79
N TYR A 410 -3.07 40.05 22.40
CA TYR A 410 -3.40 39.44 21.12
C TYR A 410 -4.11 38.09 21.36
N PRO A 411 -5.45 38.11 21.55
CA PRO A 411 -6.25 36.90 21.72
C PRO A 411 -6.45 36.23 20.36
N VAL A 412 -5.39 35.60 19.84
CA VAL A 412 -5.41 34.92 18.52
C VAL A 412 -6.33 33.71 18.50
N VAL A 413 -6.64 33.18 19.69
CA VAL A 413 -7.69 32.20 19.93
C VAL A 413 -8.64 32.76 20.98
N ALA A 414 -9.95 32.73 20.73
CA ALA A 414 -10.94 33.32 21.61
C ALA A 414 -12.25 32.53 21.63
N LEU A 415 -13.04 32.72 22.70
CA LEU A 415 -14.39 32.15 22.78
C LEU A 415 -15.30 32.87 21.77
N ILE A 416 -15.96 32.11 20.91
CA ILE A 416 -17.04 32.67 20.09
C ILE A 416 -18.31 32.79 20.93
N THR A 417 -18.78 34.02 21.12
CA THR A 417 -20.01 34.29 21.87
C THR A 417 -21.28 33.95 21.09
N GLU A 418 -21.21 33.85 19.76
CA GLU A 418 -22.33 33.49 18.89
C GLU A 418 -21.86 32.64 17.70
N TRP A 419 -22.37 31.42 17.55
CA TRP A 419 -22.14 30.58 16.35
C TRP A 419 -23.45 29.94 15.90
N ARG A 420 -23.50 29.46 14.65
CA ARG A 420 -24.65 28.75 14.11
C ARG A 420 -24.36 27.25 14.06
N ASP A 421 -25.24 26.43 14.63
CA ASP A 421 -25.17 24.98 14.47
C ASP A 421 -25.60 24.54 13.05
N GLU A 422 -25.46 23.24 12.76
CA GLU A 422 -25.86 22.68 11.46
C GLU A 422 -27.37 22.80 11.17
N ASN A 423 -28.20 22.99 12.20
CA ASN A 423 -29.63 23.23 12.08
C ASN A 423 -29.96 24.72 11.86
N GLY A 424 -28.95 25.59 11.83
CA GLY A 424 -29.08 27.04 11.70
C GLY A 424 -29.46 27.77 12.99
N ASN A 425 -29.48 27.09 14.14
CA ASN A 425 -29.74 27.72 15.43
C ASN A 425 -28.53 28.55 15.85
N VAL A 426 -28.78 29.80 16.25
CA VAL A 426 -27.73 30.65 16.84
C VAL A 426 -27.58 30.28 18.31
N GLU A 427 -26.43 29.76 18.67
CA GLU A 427 -26.03 29.43 20.03
C GLU A 427 -25.28 30.63 20.63
N VAL A 428 -25.89 31.28 21.64
CA VAL A 428 -25.31 32.43 22.35
C VAL A 428 -24.67 31.98 23.67
N ARG A 429 -23.41 32.34 23.89
CA ARG A 429 -22.60 31.84 25.01
C ARG A 429 -21.96 32.97 25.81
N SER A 430 -21.73 32.70 27.10
CA SER A 430 -20.92 33.53 27.98
C SER A 430 -19.99 32.64 28.83
N GLU A 431 -19.02 33.23 29.52
CA GLU A 431 -18.16 32.51 30.49
C GLU A 431 -18.95 31.81 31.61
N LYS A 432 -20.22 32.21 31.84
CA LYS A 432 -21.12 31.62 32.83
C LYS A 432 -22.01 30.50 32.29
N SER A 433 -21.96 30.22 30.99
CA SER A 433 -22.75 29.15 30.39
C SER A 433 -22.21 27.78 30.82
N ASP A 434 -23.10 26.79 30.99
CA ASP A 434 -22.72 25.43 31.37
C ASP A 434 -21.64 24.88 30.44
N LEU A 435 -20.61 24.22 30.99
CA LEU A 435 -19.50 23.67 30.22
C LEU A 435 -20.00 22.61 29.20
N GLY A 436 -21.03 21.84 29.56
CA GLY A 436 -21.73 20.92 28.67
C GLY A 436 -22.86 21.61 27.90
N GLY A 437 -23.09 21.20 26.65
CA GLY A 437 -24.14 21.77 25.79
C GLY A 437 -23.73 23.06 25.04
N THR A 438 -22.71 23.78 25.52
CA THR A 438 -22.13 24.93 24.84
C THR A 438 -20.77 24.63 24.19
N MET A 439 -20.54 23.38 23.77
CA MET A 439 -19.38 23.01 22.97
C MET A 439 -19.74 22.86 21.50
N ARG A 440 -18.78 23.11 20.61
CA ARG A 440 -18.87 22.66 19.23
C ARG A 440 -18.54 21.16 19.24
N LEU A 441 -19.56 20.34 19.02
CA LEU A 441 -19.52 18.88 19.17
C LEU A 441 -20.00 18.20 17.89
N GLY A 442 -19.44 17.02 17.63
CA GLY A 442 -19.91 16.13 16.56
C GLY A 442 -19.28 16.42 15.20
N ALA A 443 -19.76 15.67 14.22
CA ALA A 443 -19.33 15.76 12.83
C ALA A 443 -19.75 17.11 12.24
N GLN A 444 -18.82 17.79 11.57
CA GLN A 444 -19.10 19.02 10.84
C GLN A 444 -18.33 19.08 9.52
N GLN A 445 -18.92 19.74 8.53
CA GLN A 445 -18.29 19.93 7.22
C GLN A 445 -17.15 20.95 7.28
N CYS A 446 -16.02 20.59 6.66
CA CYS A 446 -14.86 21.45 6.44
C CYS A 446 -14.55 21.53 4.94
N GLN A 447 -14.43 22.74 4.41
CA GLN A 447 -14.05 23.06 3.05
C GLN A 447 -12.54 23.24 2.98
N LEU A 448 -11.87 22.45 2.15
CA LEU A 448 -10.41 22.49 2.00
C LEU A 448 -10.00 23.47 0.91
N VAL A 449 -8.94 24.21 1.15
CA VAL A 449 -8.38 25.16 0.18
C VAL A 449 -7.64 24.37 -0.90
N ASP A 450 -7.90 24.71 -2.17
CA ASP A 450 -7.19 24.11 -3.30
C ASP A 450 -5.67 24.31 -3.17
N ASP A 451 -4.88 23.35 -3.67
CA ASP A 451 -3.42 23.33 -3.58
C ASP A 451 -2.84 23.33 -2.14
N SER A 452 -3.65 23.08 -1.12
CA SER A 452 -3.17 22.78 0.24
C SER A 452 -2.69 21.34 0.37
N LEU A 453 -1.81 21.08 1.35
CA LEU A 453 -1.33 19.73 1.63
C LEU A 453 -2.51 18.84 2.04
N VAL A 454 -3.40 19.32 2.92
CA VAL A 454 -4.59 18.56 3.32
C VAL A 454 -5.54 18.27 2.17
N ARG A 455 -5.72 19.18 1.20
CA ARG A 455 -6.53 18.89 0.00
C ARG A 455 -5.98 17.73 -0.83
N GLN A 456 -4.65 17.61 -0.87
CA GLN A 456 -3.97 16.48 -1.51
C GLN A 456 -4.12 15.20 -0.67
N LEU A 457 -3.91 15.28 0.65
CA LEU A 457 -4.01 14.12 1.55
C LEU A 457 -5.41 13.51 1.57
N TYR A 458 -6.45 14.34 1.80
CA TYR A 458 -7.84 13.86 1.83
C TYR A 458 -8.39 13.51 0.46
N ASN A 459 -7.78 14.04 -0.61
CA ASN A 459 -8.24 13.88 -1.99
C ASN A 459 -9.73 14.25 -2.20
N ALA A 460 -10.28 15.16 -1.38
CA ALA A 460 -11.64 15.68 -1.49
C ALA A 460 -11.65 17.20 -1.21
N PRO A 461 -12.52 17.99 -1.88
CA PRO A 461 -12.67 19.42 -1.59
C PRO A 461 -13.42 19.69 -0.28
N THR A 462 -14.22 18.73 0.18
CA THR A 462 -15.02 18.82 1.40
C THR A 462 -14.84 17.55 2.20
N ILE A 463 -14.61 17.70 3.50
CA ILE A 463 -14.45 16.61 4.46
C ILE A 463 -15.44 16.78 5.61
N VAL A 464 -15.61 15.74 6.43
CA VAL A 464 -16.48 15.78 7.62
C VAL A 464 -15.69 15.21 8.78
N GLU A 465 -15.49 16.01 9.83
CA GLU A 465 -14.66 15.64 10.99
C GLU A 465 -15.32 16.02 12.31
N ARG A 466 -14.89 15.40 13.41
CA ARG A 466 -15.56 15.51 14.71
C ARG A 466 -14.91 16.55 15.62
N HIS A 467 -15.70 17.46 16.16
CA HIS A 467 -15.23 18.56 17.01
C HIS A 467 -15.46 18.30 18.50
N ARG A 468 -14.57 18.87 19.34
CA ARG A 468 -14.75 18.96 20.79
C ARG A 468 -14.00 20.18 21.38
N HIS A 469 -14.49 21.37 21.08
CA HIS A 469 -13.89 22.61 21.59
C HIS A 469 -14.91 23.75 21.71
N ARG A 470 -14.45 24.87 22.28
CA ARG A 470 -15.22 26.13 22.38
C ARG A 470 -14.46 27.36 21.91
N TYR A 471 -13.14 27.28 21.96
CA TYR A 471 -12.26 28.37 21.56
C TYR A 471 -11.89 28.19 20.09
N GLU A 472 -11.97 29.30 19.36
CA GLU A 472 -11.81 29.35 17.92
C GLU A 472 -10.77 30.39 17.54
N VAL A 473 -10.28 30.31 16.30
CA VAL A 473 -9.37 31.30 15.76
C VAL A 473 -10.04 32.66 15.70
N ASN A 474 -9.37 33.68 16.24
CA ASN A 474 -9.87 35.04 16.18
C ASN A 474 -9.60 35.64 14.80
N ASN A 475 -10.63 35.61 13.94
CA ASN A 475 -10.58 36.14 12.58
C ASN A 475 -10.13 37.61 12.49
N MET A 476 -10.25 38.41 13.57
CA MET A 476 -9.78 39.80 13.57
C MET A 476 -8.25 39.91 13.48
N LEU A 477 -7.52 38.91 13.97
CA LEU A 477 -6.05 38.87 13.98
C LEU A 477 -5.49 37.94 12.88
N LEU A 478 -6.33 37.09 12.29
CA LEU A 478 -5.94 36.05 11.34
C LEU A 478 -5.12 36.57 10.16
N LYS A 479 -5.57 37.67 9.53
CA LYS A 479 -4.87 38.24 8.36
C LYS A 479 -3.41 38.60 8.66
N GLN A 480 -3.12 39.14 9.85
CA GLN A 480 -1.75 39.49 10.24
C GLN A 480 -0.86 38.24 10.41
N ILE A 481 -1.44 37.11 10.80
CA ILE A 481 -0.75 35.83 10.92
C ILE A 481 -0.55 35.21 9.52
N GLU A 482 -1.55 35.30 8.64
CA GLU A 482 -1.45 34.85 7.25
C GLU A 482 -0.41 35.64 6.45
N ASP A 483 -0.38 36.97 6.59
CA ASP A 483 0.62 37.85 5.97
C ASP A 483 2.05 37.53 6.44
N ALA A 484 2.21 36.91 7.61
CA ALA A 484 3.49 36.43 8.12
C ALA A 484 3.93 35.07 7.53
N GLY A 485 3.03 34.38 6.81
CA GLY A 485 3.31 33.19 6.01
C GLY A 485 2.52 31.93 6.37
N LEU A 486 1.72 31.94 7.44
CA LEU A 486 0.86 30.82 7.80
C LEU A 486 -0.30 30.74 6.81
N ARG A 487 -0.71 29.54 6.41
CA ARG A 487 -1.83 29.34 5.49
C ARG A 487 -3.03 28.77 6.25
N VAL A 488 -4.22 29.35 6.04
CA VAL A 488 -5.47 28.66 6.33
C VAL A 488 -5.73 27.64 5.22
N ALA A 489 -5.77 26.36 5.58
CA ALA A 489 -5.90 25.25 4.64
C ALA A 489 -7.30 24.62 4.64
N GLY A 490 -8.13 24.93 5.63
CA GLY A 490 -9.53 24.51 5.67
C GLY A 490 -10.39 25.40 6.56
N ARG A 491 -11.66 25.54 6.20
CA ARG A 491 -12.66 26.37 6.89
C ARG A 491 -13.99 25.65 7.07
N SER A 492 -14.81 26.08 8.02
CA SER A 492 -16.15 25.50 8.26
C SER A 492 -17.03 25.61 7.02
N GLY A 493 -18.12 24.83 6.96
CA GLY A 493 -19.07 24.85 5.84
C GLY A 493 -19.69 26.22 5.52
N ASP A 494 -19.72 27.16 6.48
CA ASP A 494 -20.17 28.55 6.30
C ASP A 494 -19.02 29.55 6.05
N ASP A 495 -17.79 29.05 5.86
CA ASP A 495 -16.55 29.78 5.63
C ASP A 495 -16.15 30.75 6.77
N GLN A 496 -16.77 30.61 7.95
CA GLN A 496 -16.56 31.52 9.09
C GLN A 496 -15.44 31.09 10.02
N LEU A 497 -15.24 29.80 10.25
CA LEU A 497 -14.31 29.27 11.25
C LEU A 497 -13.11 28.64 10.56
N VAL A 498 -11.91 28.87 11.10
CA VAL A 498 -10.69 28.22 10.62
C VAL A 498 -10.60 26.83 11.22
N GLU A 499 -10.53 25.81 10.37
CA GLU A 499 -10.48 24.41 10.79
C GLU A 499 -9.11 23.79 10.69
N ILE A 500 -8.32 24.23 9.70
CA ILE A 500 -7.00 23.65 9.42
C ILE A 500 -6.03 24.78 9.06
N ILE A 501 -4.83 24.72 9.62
CA ILE A 501 -3.71 25.59 9.30
C ILE A 501 -2.48 24.77 8.87
N GLU A 502 -1.68 25.35 7.98
CA GLU A 502 -0.45 24.77 7.47
C GLU A 502 0.68 25.81 7.45
N VAL A 503 1.93 25.34 7.52
CA VAL A 503 3.13 26.19 7.30
C VAL A 503 3.75 25.82 5.96
N PRO A 504 3.57 26.61 4.88
CA PRO A 504 3.98 26.25 3.52
C PRO A 504 5.48 25.97 3.33
N ASN A 505 6.35 26.62 4.12
CA ASN A 505 7.81 26.48 4.03
C ASN A 505 8.38 25.38 4.94
N HIS A 506 7.54 24.40 5.33
CA HIS A 506 7.92 23.27 6.18
C HIS A 506 7.59 21.95 5.45
N PRO A 507 8.40 20.88 5.57
CA PRO A 507 8.18 19.63 4.82
C PRO A 507 6.80 19.01 5.08
N TRP A 508 6.34 19.06 6.33
CA TRP A 508 4.99 18.62 6.71
C TRP A 508 4.59 19.30 8.03
N PHE A 509 3.72 20.32 7.98
CA PHE A 509 3.22 20.99 9.19
C PHE A 509 1.74 21.25 9.02
N VAL A 510 0.91 20.47 9.71
CA VAL A 510 -0.54 20.55 9.65
C VAL A 510 -1.08 20.63 11.07
N ALA A 511 -2.05 21.49 11.32
CA ALA A 511 -2.81 21.45 12.55
C ALA A 511 -4.29 21.69 12.28
N CYS A 512 -5.17 20.99 13.01
CA CYS A 512 -6.61 21.01 12.81
C CYS A 512 -7.37 21.21 14.12
N GLN A 513 -8.56 21.83 14.06
CA GLN A 513 -9.44 22.05 15.22
C GLN A 513 -10.21 20.79 15.63
N PHE A 514 -10.60 19.99 14.65
CA PHE A 514 -11.28 18.72 14.86
C PHE A 514 -10.32 17.62 15.38
N HIS A 515 -10.90 16.48 15.70
CA HIS A 515 -10.24 15.28 16.22
C HIS A 515 -10.23 14.16 15.16
N PRO A 516 -9.26 14.17 14.22
CA PRO A 516 -9.17 13.16 13.14
C PRO A 516 -8.93 11.74 13.67
N GLU A 517 -8.51 11.60 14.93
CA GLU A 517 -8.32 10.31 15.59
C GLU A 517 -9.63 9.55 15.80
N PHE A 518 -10.78 10.24 15.89
CA PHE A 518 -12.08 9.61 16.07
C PHE A 518 -12.62 8.96 14.79
N THR A 519 -12.15 9.39 13.63
CA THR A 519 -12.53 8.87 12.31
C THR A 519 -11.51 7.86 11.77
N SER A 520 -10.39 7.65 12.47
CA SER A 520 -9.34 6.71 12.09
C SER A 520 -9.67 5.25 12.44
N THR A 521 -9.50 4.35 11.47
CA THR A 521 -9.69 2.90 11.66
C THR A 521 -8.46 2.10 11.22
N PRO A 522 -8.20 0.89 11.74
CA PRO A 522 -7.09 0.07 11.26
C PRO A 522 -7.27 -0.38 9.80
N ARG A 523 -8.52 -0.54 9.35
CA ARG A 523 -8.87 -1.00 8.00
C ARG A 523 -8.64 0.07 6.94
N ASP A 524 -9.01 1.32 7.21
CA ASP A 524 -8.99 2.41 6.21
C ASP A 524 -7.90 3.45 6.49
N GLY A 525 -7.38 3.50 7.71
CA GLY A 525 -6.47 4.56 8.16
C GLY A 525 -7.19 5.88 8.35
N HIS A 526 -6.41 6.96 8.30
CA HIS A 526 -6.91 8.33 8.22
C HIS A 526 -5.93 9.19 7.43
N PRO A 527 -6.36 10.02 6.47
CA PRO A 527 -5.46 10.75 5.57
C PRO A 527 -4.38 11.58 6.29
N LEU A 528 -4.74 12.31 7.35
CA LEU A 528 -3.76 13.10 8.12
C LEU A 528 -2.72 12.26 8.86
N PHE A 529 -3.05 11.03 9.27
CA PHE A 529 -2.11 10.14 9.97
C PHE A 529 -1.30 9.28 8.98
N ALA A 530 -1.86 8.99 7.79
CA ALA A 530 -1.16 8.30 6.72
C ALA A 530 -0.22 9.23 5.93
N GLY A 531 -0.53 10.52 5.85
CA GLY A 531 0.17 11.53 5.06
C GLY A 531 1.63 11.82 5.42
N PHE A 532 2.20 11.13 6.41
CA PHE A 532 3.64 11.13 6.68
C PHE A 532 4.48 10.50 5.54
N GLU A 533 3.83 9.90 4.54
CA GLU A 533 4.42 9.15 3.41
C GLU A 533 5.46 9.91 2.56
N ASN A 534 5.35 11.24 2.38
CA ASN A 534 6.27 12.00 1.51
C ASN A 534 7.71 12.07 2.05
N LEU A 535 7.92 11.72 3.32
CA LEU A 535 9.27 11.60 3.87
C LEU A 535 9.93 10.27 3.50
N MET A 536 9.20 9.30 2.93
CA MET A 536 9.72 7.95 2.75
C MET A 536 10.30 7.67 1.35
N SER A 537 10.02 8.53 0.36
CA SER A 537 10.47 8.31 -1.03
C SER A 537 11.72 9.08 -1.42
N LYS A 538 12.30 9.87 -0.52
CA LYS A 538 13.53 10.62 -0.81
C LYS A 538 14.73 9.68 -0.89
N ILE A 539 15.57 9.87 -1.89
CA ILE A 539 16.82 9.11 -2.04
C ILE A 539 17.80 9.55 -0.96
N VAL A 540 18.24 8.61 -0.12
CA VAL A 540 19.22 8.88 0.95
C VAL A 540 20.60 8.32 0.63
N LYS A 541 20.67 7.31 -0.23
CA LYS A 541 21.93 6.66 -0.59
C LYS A 541 21.82 5.97 -1.94
N ILE A 542 22.90 6.07 -2.72
CA ILE A 542 23.07 5.33 -3.98
C ILE A 542 24.40 4.59 -3.90
N ILE A 543 24.42 3.33 -4.34
CA ILE A 543 25.63 2.49 -4.37
C ILE A 543 25.79 1.92 -5.76
N GLY A 544 26.94 2.10 -6.39
CA GLY A 544 27.33 1.39 -7.60
C GLY A 544 28.34 0.30 -7.29
N ARG A 545 28.27 -0.83 -7.99
CA ARG A 545 29.29 -1.90 -7.92
C ARG A 545 29.53 -2.54 -9.27
N GLU A 546 30.71 -3.15 -9.39
CA GLU A 546 31.05 -3.97 -10.54
C GLU A 546 30.63 -5.42 -10.27
N ILE A 547 29.76 -5.96 -11.12
CA ILE A 547 29.34 -7.37 -11.14
C ILE A 547 29.78 -8.02 -12.45
N ILE A 548 29.41 -9.28 -12.68
CA ILE A 548 29.76 -10.05 -13.90
C ILE A 548 28.50 -10.37 -14.70
N ASP A 549 28.56 -10.20 -16.02
CA ASP A 549 27.50 -10.57 -16.97
C ASP A 549 27.60 -12.05 -17.43
N SER A 550 26.63 -12.51 -18.23
CA SER A 550 26.54 -13.89 -18.74
C SER A 550 27.74 -14.34 -19.57
N ARG A 551 28.58 -13.41 -20.04
CA ARG A 551 29.80 -13.68 -20.82
C ARG A 551 31.07 -13.60 -19.99
N GLY A 552 30.95 -13.40 -18.68
CA GLY A 552 32.09 -13.29 -17.78
C GLY A 552 32.78 -11.92 -17.82
N ASN A 553 32.17 -10.90 -18.45
CA ASN A 553 32.72 -9.55 -18.48
C ASN A 553 32.12 -8.72 -17.32
N PRO A 554 32.86 -7.75 -16.79
CA PRO A 554 32.32 -6.89 -15.74
C PRO A 554 31.24 -5.94 -16.28
N THR A 555 30.22 -5.66 -15.47
CA THR A 555 29.17 -4.67 -15.73
C THR A 555 28.75 -3.95 -14.44
N VAL A 556 27.86 -2.95 -14.54
CA VAL A 556 27.44 -2.09 -13.43
C VAL A 556 26.12 -2.58 -12.83
N GLU A 557 26.10 -2.71 -11.50
CA GLU A 557 24.88 -2.80 -10.70
C GLU A 557 24.76 -1.54 -9.83
N ALA A 558 23.56 -1.02 -9.68
CA ALA A 558 23.26 0.08 -8.78
C ALA A 558 22.17 -0.29 -7.76
N GLU A 559 22.28 0.27 -6.56
CA GLU A 559 21.24 0.29 -5.54
C GLU A 559 20.82 1.73 -5.25
N VAL A 560 19.53 1.97 -5.12
CA VAL A 560 18.93 3.23 -4.68
C VAL A 560 18.17 2.95 -3.38
N HIS A 561 18.56 3.63 -2.30
CA HIS A 561 17.98 3.51 -0.96
C HIS A 561 17.16 4.75 -0.66
N LEU A 562 15.93 4.55 -0.21
CA LEU A 562 14.99 5.61 0.14
C LEU A 562 14.93 5.80 1.65
N GLU A 563 14.56 7.00 2.08
CA GLU A 563 14.41 7.40 3.49
C GLU A 563 13.44 6.47 4.24
N GLY A 564 12.43 5.94 3.57
CA GLY A 564 11.49 4.95 4.10
C GLY A 564 12.00 3.51 4.22
N GLY A 565 13.29 3.25 3.98
CA GLY A 565 13.92 1.92 4.06
C GLY A 565 13.79 1.06 2.80
N PHE A 566 13.11 1.54 1.76
CA PHE A 566 12.96 0.84 0.49
C PHE A 566 14.26 0.85 -0.32
N VAL A 567 14.61 -0.29 -0.92
CA VAL A 567 15.81 -0.43 -1.75
C VAL A 567 15.43 -1.02 -3.10
N GLY A 568 15.81 -0.34 -4.18
CA GLY A 568 15.76 -0.88 -5.53
C GLY A 568 17.16 -1.22 -6.01
N MET A 569 17.31 -2.36 -6.69
CA MET A 569 18.59 -2.83 -7.21
C MET A 569 18.44 -3.25 -8.66
N ALA A 570 19.31 -2.76 -9.54
CA ALA A 570 19.27 -3.11 -10.95
C ALA A 570 20.66 -3.13 -11.59
N ALA A 571 20.81 -3.97 -12.61
CA ALA A 571 22.05 -4.13 -13.35
C ALA A 571 21.89 -3.78 -14.83
N ALA A 572 22.94 -3.20 -15.43
CA ALA A 572 22.97 -2.89 -16.84
C ALA A 572 23.55 -4.08 -17.63
N PRO A 573 22.85 -4.61 -18.66
CA PRO A 573 23.42 -5.62 -19.54
C PRO A 573 24.41 -5.00 -20.54
N SER A 574 25.27 -5.83 -21.14
CA SER A 574 26.31 -5.43 -22.09
C SER A 574 26.15 -6.08 -23.47
N GLY A 575 26.54 -5.39 -24.54
CA GLY A 575 26.53 -5.91 -25.92
C GLY A 575 27.88 -6.48 -26.37
N ALA A 576 27.90 -7.38 -27.36
CA ALA A 576 29.13 -7.85 -28.00
C ALA A 576 29.69 -6.81 -28.98
N SER A 577 28.84 -6.35 -29.87
CA SER A 577 29.05 -5.17 -30.68
C SER A 577 28.35 -3.99 -30.01
N THR A 578 28.97 -2.82 -30.09
CA THR A 578 28.36 -1.55 -29.71
C THR A 578 28.46 -0.64 -30.93
N GLY A 579 27.36 -0.48 -31.64
CA GLY A 579 27.29 0.36 -32.84
C GLY A 579 27.63 1.82 -32.55
N SER A 580 28.13 2.55 -33.55
CA SER A 580 28.52 3.96 -33.41
C SER A 580 27.35 4.90 -33.06
N ARG A 581 26.12 4.42 -33.21
CA ARG A 581 24.86 5.14 -32.97
C ARG A 581 24.23 4.88 -31.60
N GLU A 582 24.77 3.92 -30.84
CA GLU A 582 24.25 3.54 -29.52
C GLU A 582 24.76 4.48 -28.41
N ALA A 583 24.05 4.51 -27.28
CA ALA A 583 24.59 5.07 -26.06
C ALA A 583 25.85 4.29 -25.62
N LEU A 584 26.89 5.01 -25.20
CA LEU A 584 28.20 4.45 -24.93
C LEU A 584 28.19 3.65 -23.63
N GLU A 585 28.57 2.37 -23.70
CA GLU A 585 28.96 1.61 -22.51
C GLU A 585 30.37 2.04 -22.06
N LEU A 586 30.49 2.65 -20.88
CA LEU A 586 31.76 3.17 -20.41
C LEU A 586 32.65 2.04 -19.85
N ARG A 587 33.67 1.67 -20.64
CA ARG A 587 34.73 0.72 -20.29
C ARG A 587 36.01 1.44 -19.85
N ASP A 588 36.78 0.81 -18.96
CA ASP A 588 37.99 1.38 -18.37
C ASP A 588 39.13 1.53 -19.38
N GLY A 589 39.22 0.61 -20.35
CA GLY A 589 40.28 0.54 -21.36
C GLY A 589 41.61 -0.03 -20.85
N ASP A 590 41.67 -0.45 -19.58
CA ASP A 590 42.86 -1.03 -18.96
C ASP A 590 43.03 -2.51 -19.38
N LYS A 591 43.89 -2.76 -20.37
CA LYS A 591 44.16 -4.12 -20.88
C LYS A 591 44.67 -5.10 -19.82
N SER A 592 45.18 -4.62 -18.69
CA SER A 592 45.64 -5.48 -17.59
C SER A 592 44.49 -6.07 -16.76
N ARG A 593 43.27 -5.53 -16.89
CA ARG A 593 42.10 -5.94 -16.13
C ARG A 593 40.91 -6.24 -17.05
N PHE A 594 40.41 -7.48 -16.99
CA PHE A 594 39.32 -7.94 -17.85
C PHE A 594 39.53 -7.60 -19.34
N LEU A 595 40.80 -7.65 -19.81
CA LEU A 595 41.18 -7.33 -21.20
C LEU A 595 40.73 -5.93 -21.68
N GLY A 596 40.64 -4.95 -20.78
CA GLY A 596 40.16 -3.59 -21.09
C GLY A 596 38.69 -3.35 -20.80
N LYS A 597 37.94 -4.39 -20.45
CA LYS A 597 36.48 -4.33 -20.27
C LYS A 597 36.01 -3.94 -18.88
N GLY A 598 36.91 -3.65 -17.92
CA GLY A 598 36.55 -3.14 -16.59
C GLY A 598 35.57 -1.95 -16.65
N VAL A 599 34.76 -1.74 -15.61
CA VAL A 599 33.76 -0.64 -15.57
C VAL A 599 33.91 0.23 -14.32
N THR A 600 35.10 0.29 -13.73
CA THR A 600 35.36 1.04 -12.49
C THR A 600 35.08 2.53 -12.63
N LYS A 601 35.29 3.12 -13.82
CA LYS A 601 34.93 4.52 -14.11
C LYS A 601 33.41 4.75 -14.06
N ALA A 602 32.62 3.84 -14.64
CA ALA A 602 31.16 3.90 -14.59
C ALA A 602 30.65 3.72 -13.15
N VAL A 603 31.22 2.77 -12.40
CA VAL A 603 30.94 2.58 -10.97
C VAL A 603 31.30 3.81 -10.14
N ALA A 604 32.41 4.50 -10.46
CA ALA A 604 32.79 5.76 -9.82
C ALA A 604 31.81 6.91 -10.15
N ALA A 605 31.24 6.93 -11.36
CA ALA A 605 30.21 7.89 -11.71
C ALA A 605 28.93 7.70 -10.87
N VAL A 606 28.50 6.44 -10.66
CA VAL A 606 27.36 6.09 -9.80
C VAL A 606 27.62 6.53 -8.35
N ASN A 607 28.77 6.13 -7.78
CA ASN A 607 29.11 6.42 -6.38
C ASN A 607 29.52 7.87 -6.10
N GLY A 608 29.72 8.69 -7.13
CA GLY A 608 30.20 10.06 -7.03
C GLY A 608 29.17 11.06 -7.55
N PRO A 609 29.36 11.61 -8.75
CA PRO A 609 28.53 12.71 -9.27
C PRO A 609 27.04 12.37 -9.36
N ILE A 610 26.66 11.14 -9.74
CA ILE A 610 25.26 10.73 -9.83
C ILE A 610 24.65 10.68 -8.42
N ALA A 611 25.28 9.96 -7.49
CA ALA A 611 24.83 9.91 -6.09
C ALA A 611 24.65 11.32 -5.48
N GLN A 612 25.64 12.20 -5.66
CA GLN A 612 25.59 13.57 -5.13
C GLN A 612 24.43 14.40 -5.71
N ALA A 613 24.08 14.20 -6.98
CA ALA A 613 23.02 14.95 -7.63
C ALA A 613 21.60 14.47 -7.25
N LEU A 614 21.46 13.18 -6.91
CA LEU A 614 20.17 12.55 -6.67
C LEU A 614 19.79 12.42 -5.19
N ILE A 615 20.74 12.50 -4.25
CA ILE A 615 20.42 12.51 -2.82
C ILE A 615 19.45 13.67 -2.50
N GLY A 616 18.38 13.36 -1.76
CA GLY A 616 17.31 14.28 -1.37
C GLY A 616 16.23 14.49 -2.45
N LYS A 617 16.37 13.90 -3.64
CA LYS A 617 15.33 13.89 -4.67
C LYS A 617 14.29 12.83 -4.38
N ASP A 618 13.06 13.06 -4.81
CA ASP A 618 11.97 12.10 -4.69
C ASP A 618 12.11 11.02 -5.77
N ALA A 619 12.26 9.76 -5.35
CA ALA A 619 12.37 8.63 -6.26
C ALA A 619 11.11 8.40 -7.11
N LYS A 620 9.94 8.89 -6.65
CA LYS A 620 8.67 8.77 -7.41
C LYS A 620 8.68 9.62 -8.71
N ASP A 621 9.57 10.63 -8.82
CA ASP A 621 9.75 11.45 -10.04
C ASP A 621 10.81 10.86 -10.99
N GLN A 622 10.49 9.72 -11.61
CA GLN A 622 11.42 9.01 -12.49
C GLN A 622 11.95 9.90 -13.63
N ALA A 623 11.10 10.71 -14.25
CA ALA A 623 11.49 11.58 -15.35
C ALA A 623 12.45 12.69 -14.88
N GLY A 624 12.21 13.27 -13.70
CA GLY A 624 13.12 14.23 -13.08
C GLY A 624 14.48 13.62 -12.73
N ILE A 625 14.49 12.40 -12.17
CA ILE A 625 15.72 11.65 -11.84
C ILE A 625 16.54 11.36 -13.11
N ASP A 626 15.92 10.80 -14.15
CA ASP A 626 16.59 10.49 -15.40
C ASP A 626 17.13 11.75 -16.07
N LYS A 627 16.35 12.84 -16.07
CA LYS A 627 16.75 14.13 -16.62
C LYS A 627 17.99 14.70 -15.91
N ILE A 628 18.04 14.64 -14.58
CA ILE A 628 19.21 15.10 -13.81
C ILE A 628 20.46 14.33 -14.25
N MET A 629 20.38 13.02 -14.39
CA MET A 629 21.53 12.20 -14.81
C MET A 629 21.98 12.52 -16.24
N ILE A 630 21.03 12.65 -17.18
CA ILE A 630 21.31 12.99 -18.58
C ILE A 630 21.94 14.38 -18.71
N ASP A 631 21.37 15.38 -18.03
CA ASP A 631 21.87 16.76 -18.04
C ASP A 631 23.26 16.83 -17.37
N LEU A 632 23.53 16.00 -16.34
CA LEU A 632 24.82 15.93 -15.65
C LEU A 632 25.91 15.24 -16.48
N ASP A 633 25.54 14.22 -17.27
CA ASP A 633 26.43 13.62 -18.27
C ASP A 633 26.77 14.67 -19.36
N GLY A 634 25.75 15.29 -19.93
CA GLY A 634 25.86 16.40 -20.87
C GLY A 634 26.38 16.03 -22.26
N THR A 635 26.52 14.74 -22.59
CA THR A 635 26.93 14.28 -23.92
C THR A 635 25.80 13.53 -24.63
N GLU A 636 25.74 13.60 -25.96
CA GLU A 636 24.63 13.03 -26.74
C GLU A 636 24.50 11.52 -26.56
N ASN A 637 25.63 10.81 -26.43
CA ASN A 637 25.69 9.35 -26.31
C ASN A 637 26.03 8.88 -24.88
N LYS A 638 25.87 9.72 -23.85
CA LYS A 638 26.13 9.35 -22.44
C LYS A 638 27.58 8.93 -22.17
N SER A 639 28.53 9.46 -22.92
CA SER A 639 29.95 9.08 -22.88
C SER A 639 30.71 9.44 -21.60
N LYS A 640 30.21 10.39 -20.79
CA LYS A 640 30.91 10.86 -19.59
C LYS A 640 30.72 9.91 -18.41
N PHE A 641 29.51 9.40 -18.21
CA PHE A 641 29.18 8.44 -17.14
C PHE A 641 28.99 7.02 -17.65
N GLY A 642 28.62 6.87 -18.92
CA GLY A 642 28.25 5.60 -19.54
C GLY A 642 26.75 5.32 -19.40
N ALA A 643 26.17 4.76 -20.47
CA ALA A 643 24.80 4.26 -20.48
C ALA A 643 24.60 3.19 -19.40
N ASN A 644 25.61 2.36 -19.14
CA ASN A 644 25.61 1.34 -18.10
C ASN A 644 25.46 1.92 -16.68
N ALA A 645 26.04 3.10 -16.39
CA ALA A 645 25.86 3.76 -15.10
C ALA A 645 24.46 4.38 -14.96
N ILE A 646 24.04 5.16 -15.97
CA ILE A 646 22.76 5.88 -15.95
C ILE A 646 21.60 4.89 -15.91
N LEU A 647 21.65 3.85 -16.73
CA LEU A 647 20.59 2.85 -16.80
C LEU A 647 20.45 2.06 -15.50
N ALA A 648 21.57 1.60 -14.92
CA ALA A 648 21.53 0.85 -13.66
C ALA A 648 20.86 1.67 -12.55
N VAL A 649 21.20 2.96 -12.42
CA VAL A 649 20.58 3.86 -11.44
C VAL A 649 19.12 4.16 -11.79
N SER A 650 18.80 4.38 -13.06
CA SER A 650 17.44 4.64 -13.55
C SER A 650 16.48 3.49 -13.19
N LEU A 651 16.88 2.25 -13.46
CA LEU A 651 16.09 1.05 -13.15
C LEU A 651 16.04 0.77 -11.63
N ALA A 652 17.14 1.00 -10.92
CA ALA A 652 17.18 0.86 -9.47
C ALA A 652 16.24 1.88 -8.79
N ASN A 653 16.18 3.12 -9.28
CA ASN A 653 15.24 4.13 -8.81
C ASN A 653 13.79 3.70 -9.03
N ALA A 654 13.44 3.21 -10.22
CA ALA A 654 12.10 2.73 -10.53
C ALA A 654 11.68 1.57 -9.60
N LYS A 655 12.59 0.64 -9.31
CA LYS A 655 12.35 -0.45 -8.34
C LYS A 655 12.16 0.06 -6.92
N ALA A 656 12.97 1.03 -6.50
CA ALA A 656 12.87 1.63 -5.17
C ALA A 656 11.53 2.38 -5.02
N ALA A 657 11.12 3.13 -6.04
CA ALA A 657 9.85 3.84 -6.09
C ALA A 657 8.64 2.89 -6.11
N ALA A 658 8.70 1.81 -6.89
CA ALA A 658 7.67 0.76 -6.90
C ALA A 658 7.51 0.12 -5.51
N ALA A 659 8.63 -0.20 -4.86
CA ALA A 659 8.62 -0.72 -3.49
C ALA A 659 8.04 0.29 -2.49
N ALA A 660 8.42 1.57 -2.58
CA ALA A 660 7.87 2.63 -1.73
C ALA A 660 6.37 2.88 -1.95
N LYS A 661 5.86 2.63 -3.16
CA LYS A 661 4.43 2.66 -3.47
C LYS A 661 3.69 1.37 -3.10
N GLY A 662 4.38 0.33 -2.63
CA GLY A 662 3.78 -0.95 -2.31
C GLY A 662 3.21 -1.72 -3.50
N MET A 663 3.73 -1.50 -4.71
CA MET A 663 3.25 -2.15 -5.95
C MET A 663 4.37 -2.87 -6.74
N PRO A 664 4.02 -3.89 -7.55
CA PRO A 664 4.99 -4.55 -8.43
C PRO A 664 5.58 -3.60 -9.49
N LEU A 665 6.79 -3.91 -9.97
CA LEU A 665 7.50 -3.06 -10.93
C LEU A 665 6.74 -2.89 -12.26
N TYR A 666 6.13 -3.96 -12.81
CA TYR A 666 5.35 -3.86 -14.05
C TYR A 666 4.17 -2.87 -13.94
N GLU A 667 3.55 -2.75 -12.75
CA GLU A 667 2.45 -1.82 -12.49
C GLU A 667 2.97 -0.38 -12.36
N HIS A 668 4.12 -0.20 -11.73
CA HIS A 668 4.79 1.09 -11.70
C HIS A 668 5.22 1.55 -13.11
N ILE A 669 5.75 0.64 -13.94
CA ILE A 669 6.04 0.91 -15.36
C ILE A 669 4.74 1.26 -16.12
N ALA A 670 3.64 0.55 -15.82
CA ALA A 670 2.24 0.93 -16.01
C ALA A 670 1.97 2.44 -15.96
N GLU A 671 2.18 2.98 -14.75
CA GLU A 671 1.95 4.37 -14.42
C GLU A 671 2.90 5.30 -15.18
N LEU A 672 4.20 4.99 -15.22
CA LEU A 672 5.21 5.79 -15.90
C LEU A 672 4.97 5.88 -17.41
N ASN A 673 4.48 4.81 -18.02
CA ASN A 673 4.12 4.75 -19.43
C ASN A 673 2.78 5.47 -19.75
N GLY A 674 2.03 5.88 -18.71
CA GLY A 674 0.72 6.51 -18.86
C GLY A 674 -0.40 5.54 -19.24
N THR A 675 -0.24 4.25 -18.92
CA THR A 675 -1.22 3.19 -19.24
C THR A 675 -1.57 2.30 -18.04
N PRO A 676 -1.84 2.85 -16.83
CA PRO A 676 -2.11 2.05 -15.64
C PRO A 676 -3.26 1.05 -15.87
N GLY A 677 -3.09 -0.17 -15.39
CA GLY A 677 -4.07 -1.25 -15.55
C GLY A 677 -4.18 -1.87 -16.95
N LYS A 678 -3.37 -1.42 -17.93
CA LYS A 678 -3.32 -2.01 -19.27
C LYS A 678 -2.07 -2.87 -19.44
N TYR A 679 -2.26 -4.19 -19.52
CA TYR A 679 -1.17 -5.16 -19.59
C TYR A 679 -1.41 -6.17 -20.73
N SER A 680 -0.35 -6.77 -21.25
CA SER A 680 -0.41 -7.99 -22.07
C SER A 680 0.77 -8.89 -21.78
N MET A 681 0.57 -10.20 -21.85
CA MET A 681 1.67 -11.15 -21.73
C MET A 681 2.39 -11.28 -23.08
N PRO A 682 3.72 -11.08 -23.13
CA PRO A 682 4.45 -11.04 -24.39
C PRO A 682 4.62 -12.43 -25.01
N VAL A 683 4.61 -12.50 -26.34
CA VAL A 683 5.03 -13.69 -27.10
C VAL A 683 6.55 -13.84 -26.99
N PRO A 684 7.06 -14.96 -26.44
CA PRO A 684 8.50 -15.17 -26.36
C PRO A 684 9.06 -15.55 -27.74
N MET A 685 10.08 -14.81 -28.18
CA MET A 685 10.91 -15.12 -29.34
C MET A 685 12.13 -15.90 -28.84
N MET A 686 12.02 -17.22 -28.87
CA MET A 686 13.02 -18.11 -28.25
C MET A 686 14.05 -18.53 -29.28
N ASN A 687 15.29 -18.08 -29.11
CA ASN A 687 16.41 -18.54 -29.93
C ASN A 687 16.70 -20.02 -29.63
N ILE A 688 16.74 -20.85 -30.66
CA ILE A 688 16.99 -22.30 -30.53
C ILE A 688 18.16 -22.80 -31.39
N ILE A 689 18.57 -22.06 -32.41
CA ILE A 689 19.80 -22.31 -33.17
C ILE A 689 20.56 -21.00 -33.34
N ASN A 690 21.83 -21.01 -32.95
CA ASN A 690 22.77 -19.93 -33.22
C ASN A 690 23.60 -20.20 -34.47
N GLY A 691 23.82 -19.15 -35.25
CA GLY A 691 24.81 -19.05 -36.32
C GLY A 691 25.54 -17.71 -36.23
N GLY A 692 26.15 -17.29 -37.33
CA GLY A 692 26.91 -16.04 -37.43
C GLY A 692 27.94 -15.89 -36.31
N GLU A 693 28.16 -14.66 -35.86
CA GLU A 693 29.10 -14.36 -34.75
C GLU A 693 28.68 -14.96 -33.38
N HIS A 694 27.46 -15.50 -33.26
CA HIS A 694 26.98 -16.11 -32.01
C HIS A 694 27.34 -17.61 -31.89
N ALA A 695 27.96 -18.21 -32.92
CA ALA A 695 28.35 -19.62 -32.92
C ALA A 695 29.63 -19.87 -33.73
N ASP A 696 30.46 -20.81 -33.27
CA ASP A 696 31.58 -21.34 -34.05
C ASP A 696 31.09 -22.46 -34.99
N ASN A 697 30.31 -22.08 -36.01
CA ASN A 697 29.75 -22.99 -37.02
C ASN A 697 29.73 -22.35 -38.42
N ASN A 698 29.10 -23.04 -39.38
CA ASN A 698 29.03 -22.61 -40.79
C ASN A 698 27.66 -22.02 -41.20
N VAL A 699 26.82 -21.62 -40.24
CA VAL A 699 25.49 -21.06 -40.51
C VAL A 699 25.60 -19.54 -40.56
N ASP A 700 25.20 -18.91 -41.66
CA ASP A 700 25.42 -17.47 -41.86
C ASP A 700 24.47 -16.60 -41.02
N ILE A 701 23.19 -16.97 -40.93
CA ILE A 701 22.18 -16.24 -40.16
C ILE A 701 22.42 -16.44 -38.65
N GLN A 702 22.36 -15.34 -37.89
CA GLN A 702 22.80 -15.31 -36.50
C GLN A 702 21.87 -16.04 -35.52
N GLU A 703 20.56 -15.90 -35.66
CA GLU A 703 19.59 -16.61 -34.81
C GLU A 703 18.39 -17.16 -35.57
N PHE A 704 18.00 -18.38 -35.22
CA PHE A 704 16.73 -18.98 -35.63
C PHE A 704 15.87 -19.21 -34.40
N MET A 705 14.71 -18.57 -34.38
CA MET A 705 13.82 -18.49 -33.23
C MET A 705 12.49 -19.18 -33.49
N ILE A 706 11.88 -19.67 -32.42
CA ILE A 706 10.49 -20.13 -32.40
C ILE A 706 9.61 -19.15 -31.63
N GLN A 707 8.36 -19.02 -32.08
CA GLN A 707 7.33 -18.21 -31.45
C GLN A 707 6.08 -19.08 -31.19
N PRO A 708 5.76 -19.40 -29.93
CA PRO A 708 4.61 -20.23 -29.56
C PRO A 708 3.26 -19.51 -29.64
N VAL A 709 2.89 -19.07 -30.83
CA VAL A 709 1.72 -18.23 -31.11
C VAL A 709 0.37 -18.90 -30.85
N GLY A 710 0.31 -20.23 -30.74
CA GLY A 710 -0.91 -20.99 -30.48
C GLY A 710 -1.22 -21.25 -28.99
N ALA A 711 -0.32 -20.84 -28.08
CA ALA A 711 -0.54 -20.98 -26.65
C ALA A 711 -1.70 -20.09 -26.15
N LYS A 712 -2.34 -20.50 -25.05
CA LYS A 712 -3.38 -19.70 -24.38
C LYS A 712 -2.84 -18.81 -23.26
N THR A 713 -1.66 -19.16 -22.73
CA THR A 713 -1.00 -18.49 -21.60
C THR A 713 0.50 -18.44 -21.85
N VAL A 714 1.22 -17.51 -21.22
CA VAL A 714 2.69 -17.47 -21.34
C VAL A 714 3.33 -18.70 -20.70
N LYS A 715 2.75 -19.24 -19.62
CA LYS A 715 3.22 -20.47 -18.99
C LYS A 715 3.12 -21.67 -19.94
N GLU A 716 2.05 -21.75 -20.72
CA GLU A 716 1.94 -22.74 -21.79
C GLU A 716 2.96 -22.47 -22.90
N ALA A 717 3.10 -21.22 -23.32
CA ALA A 717 4.04 -20.80 -24.35
C ALA A 717 5.50 -21.20 -24.03
N ILE A 718 5.93 -20.97 -22.77
CA ILE A 718 7.25 -21.35 -22.27
C ILE A 718 7.43 -22.88 -22.23
N ARG A 719 6.39 -23.62 -21.82
CA ARG A 719 6.40 -25.09 -21.86
C ARG A 719 6.59 -25.60 -23.29
N MET A 720 5.83 -25.07 -24.25
CA MET A 720 5.94 -25.44 -25.67
C MET A 720 7.37 -25.22 -26.18
N GLY A 721 7.94 -24.05 -25.91
CA GLY A 721 9.32 -23.74 -26.31
C GLY A 721 10.36 -24.67 -25.68
N SER A 722 10.21 -25.02 -24.39
CA SER A 722 11.05 -25.99 -23.70
C SER A 722 11.02 -27.37 -24.36
N GLU A 723 9.84 -27.87 -24.69
CA GLU A 723 9.68 -29.18 -25.33
C GLU A 723 10.33 -29.19 -26.72
N VAL A 724 10.12 -28.14 -27.53
CA VAL A 724 10.75 -27.99 -28.84
C VAL A 724 12.29 -27.96 -28.72
N PHE A 725 12.83 -27.19 -27.78
CA PHE A 725 14.28 -27.09 -27.54
C PHE A 725 14.90 -28.47 -27.22
N HIS A 726 14.30 -29.24 -26.30
CA HIS A 726 14.81 -30.57 -25.96
C HIS A 726 14.65 -31.58 -27.10
N HIS A 727 13.60 -31.46 -27.91
CA HIS A 727 13.42 -32.30 -29.10
C HIS A 727 14.42 -31.96 -30.20
N LEU A 728 14.78 -30.68 -30.38
CA LEU A 728 15.82 -30.26 -31.30
C LEU A 728 17.16 -30.90 -30.94
N ALA A 729 17.54 -30.91 -29.66
CA ALA A 729 18.74 -31.60 -29.20
C ALA A 729 18.77 -33.09 -29.62
N LYS A 730 17.63 -33.78 -29.53
CA LYS A 730 17.49 -35.18 -29.94
C LYS A 730 17.62 -35.34 -31.47
N VAL A 731 17.00 -34.45 -32.24
CA VAL A 731 17.08 -34.43 -33.71
C VAL A 731 18.53 -34.22 -34.16
N LEU A 732 19.22 -33.22 -33.61
CA LEU A 732 20.63 -32.93 -33.91
C LEU A 732 21.52 -34.13 -33.55
N LYS A 733 21.35 -34.69 -32.36
CA LYS A 733 22.12 -35.87 -31.92
C LYS A 733 21.88 -37.09 -32.81
N ALA A 734 20.64 -37.32 -33.25
CA ALA A 734 20.31 -38.42 -34.16
C ALA A 734 20.98 -38.26 -35.54
N LYS A 735 21.24 -37.02 -35.97
CA LYS A 735 21.99 -36.70 -37.21
C LYS A 735 23.50 -36.63 -37.00
N GLY A 736 24.00 -36.91 -35.78
CA GLY A 736 25.43 -36.84 -35.46
C GLY A 736 25.99 -35.42 -35.35
N MET A 737 25.12 -34.41 -35.17
CA MET A 737 25.49 -33.00 -35.08
C MET A 737 25.79 -32.59 -33.63
N ASN A 738 26.57 -31.50 -33.49
CA ASN A 738 26.91 -30.92 -32.19
C ASN A 738 25.68 -30.32 -31.49
N THR A 739 25.61 -30.46 -30.17
CA THR A 739 24.57 -29.89 -29.30
C THR A 739 25.16 -28.95 -28.25
N ALA A 740 26.35 -28.41 -28.48
CA ALA A 740 26.86 -27.24 -27.76
C ALA A 740 25.95 -26.03 -28.04
N VAL A 741 25.89 -25.10 -27.10
CA VAL A 741 25.10 -23.87 -27.23
C VAL A 741 26.00 -22.67 -27.54
N GLY A 742 25.49 -21.74 -28.35
CA GLY A 742 26.16 -20.49 -28.70
C GLY A 742 26.12 -19.45 -27.57
N ASP A 743 26.50 -18.21 -27.92
CA ASP A 743 26.53 -17.06 -26.99
C ASP A 743 25.14 -16.79 -26.39
N GLU A 744 24.09 -16.93 -27.21
CA GLU A 744 22.68 -16.65 -26.85
C GLU A 744 21.88 -17.90 -26.41
N GLY A 745 22.58 -19.02 -26.24
CA GLY A 745 22.04 -20.25 -25.66
C GLY A 745 21.28 -21.18 -26.62
N GLY A 746 21.14 -20.83 -27.90
CA GLY A 746 20.67 -21.72 -28.96
C GLY A 746 21.72 -22.78 -29.30
N TYR A 747 21.33 -23.91 -29.89
CA TYR A 747 22.29 -24.92 -30.33
C TYR A 747 23.13 -24.41 -31.51
N ALA A 748 24.41 -24.79 -31.57
CA ALA A 748 25.36 -24.37 -32.59
C ALA A 748 25.87 -25.55 -33.46
N PRO A 749 25.01 -26.23 -34.24
CA PRO A 749 25.44 -27.30 -35.15
C PRO A 749 26.06 -26.72 -36.43
N ASN A 750 26.86 -27.53 -37.14
CA ASN A 750 27.15 -27.28 -38.55
C ASN A 750 26.00 -27.83 -39.40
N LEU A 751 25.54 -27.04 -40.37
CA LEU A 751 24.43 -27.35 -41.27
C LEU A 751 24.80 -26.99 -42.71
N GLY A 752 24.25 -27.69 -43.70
CA GLY A 752 24.58 -27.49 -45.11
C GLY A 752 23.97 -26.24 -45.75
N SER A 753 23.01 -25.57 -45.10
CA SER A 753 22.39 -24.33 -45.57
C SER A 753 21.56 -23.66 -44.46
N ASN A 754 21.18 -22.40 -44.63
CA ASN A 754 20.24 -21.73 -43.73
C ASN A 754 18.84 -22.39 -43.77
N ALA A 755 18.44 -22.92 -44.93
CA ALA A 755 17.20 -23.68 -45.07
C ALA A 755 17.21 -24.99 -44.26
N GLU A 756 18.38 -25.63 -44.10
CA GLU A 756 18.51 -26.84 -43.27
C GLU A 756 18.29 -26.53 -41.78
N ALA A 757 18.68 -25.34 -41.29
CA ALA A 757 18.36 -24.87 -39.94
C ALA A 757 16.84 -24.86 -39.69
N LEU A 758 16.09 -24.27 -40.63
CA LEU A 758 14.63 -24.22 -40.56
C LEU A 758 14.02 -25.64 -40.66
N ALA A 759 14.59 -26.53 -41.46
CA ALA A 759 14.14 -27.91 -41.61
C ALA A 759 14.30 -28.73 -40.33
N VAL A 760 15.45 -28.63 -39.63
CA VAL A 760 15.66 -29.37 -38.38
C VAL A 760 14.79 -28.83 -37.24
N ILE A 761 14.51 -27.52 -37.23
CA ILE A 761 13.53 -26.92 -36.31
C ILE A 761 12.13 -27.47 -36.59
N ALA A 762 11.71 -27.52 -37.87
CA ALA A 762 10.42 -28.09 -38.25
C ALA A 762 10.27 -29.56 -37.80
N GLU A 763 11.34 -30.35 -37.93
CA GLU A 763 11.40 -31.73 -37.43
C GLU A 763 11.24 -31.78 -35.90
N ALA A 764 11.89 -30.89 -35.17
CA ALA A 764 11.80 -30.78 -33.71
C ALA A 764 10.41 -30.36 -33.22
N VAL A 765 9.79 -29.37 -33.87
CA VAL A 765 8.42 -28.90 -33.58
C VAL A 765 7.42 -30.05 -33.73
N LYS A 766 7.51 -30.79 -34.84
CA LYS A 766 6.67 -31.97 -35.07
C LYS A 766 6.93 -33.06 -34.02
N ALA A 767 8.19 -33.30 -33.66
CA ALA A 767 8.56 -34.30 -32.68
C ALA A 767 8.08 -33.95 -31.25
N ALA A 768 7.93 -32.67 -30.93
CA ALA A 768 7.35 -32.18 -29.68
C ALA A 768 5.81 -32.24 -29.65
N GLY A 769 5.16 -32.57 -30.78
CA GLY A 769 3.71 -32.72 -30.87
C GLY A 769 2.95 -31.47 -31.30
N TYR A 770 3.65 -30.47 -31.87
CA TYR A 770 3.07 -29.21 -32.33
C TYR A 770 3.04 -29.09 -33.85
N GLU A 771 2.13 -28.28 -34.37
CA GLU A 771 1.99 -27.96 -35.79
C GLU A 771 2.71 -26.65 -36.13
N LEU A 772 3.74 -26.73 -36.96
CA LEU A 772 4.47 -25.56 -37.45
C LEU A 772 3.56 -24.69 -38.35
N GLY A 773 3.56 -23.38 -38.12
CA GLY A 773 2.72 -22.41 -38.81
C GLY A 773 1.34 -22.23 -38.18
N LYS A 774 0.97 -23.04 -37.18
CA LYS A 774 -0.27 -22.90 -36.40
C LYS A 774 0.03 -22.69 -34.93
N ASP A 775 0.69 -23.66 -34.30
CA ASP A 775 1.02 -23.64 -32.88
C ASP A 775 2.34 -22.88 -32.62
N ILE A 776 3.33 -23.11 -33.49
CA ILE A 776 4.66 -22.49 -33.48
C ILE A 776 4.91 -21.80 -34.82
N THR A 777 5.28 -20.53 -34.84
CA THR A 777 5.84 -19.84 -36.03
C THR A 777 7.34 -19.62 -35.86
N LEU A 778 8.00 -19.18 -36.93
CA LEU A 778 9.45 -18.96 -36.94
C LEU A 778 9.77 -17.47 -37.03
N ALA A 779 10.88 -17.09 -36.41
CA ALA A 779 11.50 -15.78 -36.57
C ALA A 779 13.01 -15.96 -36.81
N MET A 780 13.64 -14.99 -37.46
CA MET A 780 15.08 -15.01 -37.73
C MET A 780 15.70 -13.68 -37.40
N ASP A 781 16.92 -13.73 -36.88
CA ASP A 781 17.82 -12.59 -36.78
C ASP A 781 18.95 -12.79 -37.78
N CYS A 782 18.94 -11.99 -38.83
CA CYS A 782 19.92 -12.10 -39.89
C CYS A 782 21.26 -11.48 -39.50
N ALA A 783 21.29 -10.42 -38.68
CA ALA A 783 22.47 -9.59 -38.44
C ALA A 783 23.24 -9.28 -39.75
N ALA A 784 22.52 -8.83 -40.78
CA ALA A 784 23.02 -8.87 -42.16
C ALA A 784 24.26 -8.01 -42.43
N SER A 785 24.55 -7.03 -41.56
CA SER A 785 25.77 -6.24 -41.56
C SER A 785 27.04 -7.12 -41.50
N GLU A 786 27.00 -8.27 -40.80
CA GLU A 786 28.16 -9.16 -40.62
C GLU A 786 28.61 -9.84 -41.92
N PHE A 787 27.71 -9.99 -42.89
CA PHE A 787 28.00 -10.55 -44.21
C PHE A 787 27.78 -9.56 -45.36
N TYR A 788 27.63 -8.27 -45.04
CA TYR A 788 27.56 -7.21 -46.03
C TYR A 788 28.97 -6.72 -46.39
N LYS A 789 29.37 -6.96 -47.64
CA LYS A 789 30.71 -6.64 -48.13
C LYS A 789 30.66 -6.10 -49.55
N ASP A 790 31.34 -4.97 -49.76
CA ASP A 790 31.50 -4.33 -51.07
C ASP A 790 30.16 -4.10 -51.80
N GLY A 791 29.10 -3.74 -51.05
CA GLY A 791 27.76 -3.48 -51.59
C GLY A 791 26.91 -4.73 -51.85
N LYS A 792 27.31 -5.89 -51.34
CA LYS A 792 26.62 -7.17 -51.52
C LYS A 792 26.55 -7.97 -50.24
N TYR A 793 25.53 -8.80 -50.10
CA TYR A 793 25.35 -9.76 -49.01
C TYR A 793 25.95 -11.11 -49.42
N VAL A 794 27.04 -11.54 -48.77
CA VAL A 794 27.84 -12.71 -49.15
C VAL A 794 27.67 -13.82 -48.12
N LEU A 795 26.86 -14.83 -48.45
CA LEU A 795 26.58 -15.97 -47.57
C LEU A 795 27.55 -17.13 -47.82
N ALA A 796 28.48 -17.35 -46.90
CA ALA A 796 29.50 -18.38 -47.01
C ALA A 796 28.92 -19.79 -46.85
N GLY A 797 28.02 -19.99 -45.89
CA GLY A 797 27.27 -21.22 -45.64
C GLY A 797 26.33 -21.62 -46.78
N GLU A 798 25.97 -20.68 -47.65
CA GLU A 798 25.20 -20.91 -48.87
C GLU A 798 26.07 -21.15 -50.12
N GLY A 799 27.35 -21.49 -49.95
CA GLY A 799 28.28 -21.73 -51.06
C GLY A 799 28.85 -20.44 -51.67
N ASN A 800 29.05 -19.40 -50.84
CA ASN A 800 29.54 -18.07 -51.23
C ASN A 800 28.65 -17.35 -52.25
N LYS A 801 27.33 -17.53 -52.16
CA LYS A 801 26.39 -16.74 -52.97
C LYS A 801 26.47 -15.28 -52.54
N ALA A 802 26.46 -14.37 -53.51
CA ALA A 802 26.49 -12.94 -53.29
C ALA A 802 25.23 -12.30 -53.89
N PHE A 803 24.51 -11.54 -53.06
CA PHE A 803 23.23 -10.92 -53.42
C PHE A 803 23.34 -9.40 -53.34
N THR A 804 22.69 -8.68 -54.25
CA THR A 804 22.29 -7.28 -54.02
C THR A 804 21.17 -7.21 -52.96
N SER A 805 20.85 -6.02 -52.45
CA SER A 805 19.77 -5.83 -51.45
C SER A 805 18.42 -6.35 -51.91
N GLU A 806 18.06 -6.13 -53.18
CA GLU A 806 16.82 -6.65 -53.78
C GLU A 806 16.87 -8.19 -53.91
N GLU A 807 17.98 -8.74 -54.39
CA GLU A 807 18.14 -10.20 -54.52
C GLU A 807 18.13 -10.90 -53.16
N PHE A 808 18.72 -10.30 -52.12
CA PHE A 808 18.70 -10.86 -50.77
C PHE A 808 17.30 -10.78 -50.15
N THR A 809 16.57 -9.69 -50.40
CA THR A 809 15.15 -9.57 -50.04
C THR A 809 14.33 -10.71 -50.67
N HIS A 810 14.55 -11.03 -51.94
CA HIS A 810 13.85 -12.14 -52.60
C HIS A 810 14.31 -13.53 -52.12
N PHE A 811 15.57 -13.67 -51.70
CA PHE A 811 16.04 -14.89 -51.02
C PHE A 811 15.28 -15.12 -49.71
N LEU A 812 15.15 -14.08 -48.88
CA LEU A 812 14.37 -14.13 -47.64
C LEU A 812 12.88 -14.36 -47.92
N GLU A 813 12.31 -13.70 -48.93
CA GLU A 813 10.93 -13.92 -49.38
C GLU A 813 10.69 -15.40 -49.73
N GLU A 814 11.61 -16.03 -50.45
CA GLU A 814 11.51 -17.44 -50.82
C GLU A 814 11.56 -18.36 -49.59
N LEU A 815 12.39 -18.05 -48.59
CA LEU A 815 12.37 -18.78 -47.31
C LEU A 815 11.02 -18.65 -46.60
N THR A 816 10.39 -17.46 -46.61
CA THR A 816 9.05 -17.26 -46.00
C THR A 816 7.92 -18.00 -46.73
N LYS A 817 8.12 -18.36 -48.01
CA LYS A 817 7.17 -19.20 -48.76
C LYS A 817 7.31 -20.67 -48.40
N GLN A 818 8.50 -21.10 -48.03
CA GLN A 818 8.80 -22.51 -47.68
C GLN A 818 8.54 -22.82 -46.21
N TYR A 819 8.77 -21.84 -45.32
CA TYR A 819 8.62 -21.96 -43.88
C TYR A 819 7.79 -20.81 -43.33
N PRO A 820 6.98 -21.01 -42.26
CA PRO A 820 6.11 -19.99 -41.69
C PRO A 820 6.92 -19.01 -40.81
N ILE A 821 7.88 -18.34 -41.45
CA ILE A 821 8.64 -17.23 -40.89
C ILE A 821 7.72 -16.02 -40.91
N VAL A 822 7.52 -15.40 -39.74
CA VAL A 822 6.60 -14.27 -39.59
C VAL A 822 7.29 -13.02 -39.06
N SER A 823 8.55 -13.13 -38.64
CA SER A 823 9.38 -12.00 -38.22
C SER A 823 10.82 -12.18 -38.71
N ILE A 824 11.41 -11.11 -39.24
CA ILE A 824 12.80 -11.02 -39.66
C ILE A 824 13.39 -9.77 -39.00
N GLU A 825 14.49 -9.96 -38.28
CA GLU A 825 15.28 -8.92 -37.63
C GLU A 825 16.55 -8.66 -38.42
N ASP A 826 16.86 -7.37 -38.61
CA ASP A 826 18.04 -6.87 -39.32
C ASP A 826 18.35 -7.63 -40.62
N GLY A 827 17.31 -7.72 -41.46
CA GLY A 827 17.34 -8.44 -42.73
C GLY A 827 18.24 -7.80 -43.80
N LEU A 828 18.84 -6.64 -43.53
CA LEU A 828 19.78 -5.90 -44.39
C LEU A 828 20.75 -5.10 -43.50
N ASP A 829 21.83 -4.58 -44.09
CA ASP A 829 22.85 -3.80 -43.39
C ASP A 829 22.29 -2.49 -42.81
N GLU A 830 22.75 -2.09 -41.61
CA GLU A 830 22.26 -0.90 -40.88
C GLU A 830 22.40 0.44 -41.64
N SER A 831 23.22 0.46 -42.70
CA SER A 831 23.42 1.61 -43.60
C SER A 831 22.61 1.54 -44.89
N ASP A 832 22.03 0.38 -45.22
CA ASP A 832 21.29 0.12 -46.47
C ASP A 832 19.79 0.49 -46.37
N TRP A 833 19.52 1.77 -46.13
CA TRP A 833 18.15 2.29 -45.95
C TRP A 833 17.29 2.13 -47.21
N ASP A 834 17.87 2.24 -48.40
CA ASP A 834 17.16 2.03 -49.67
C ASP A 834 16.77 0.56 -49.83
N GLY A 835 17.68 -0.36 -49.47
CA GLY A 835 17.39 -1.78 -49.39
C GLY A 835 16.26 -2.08 -48.40
N PHE A 836 16.31 -1.51 -47.19
CA PHE A 836 15.23 -1.71 -46.21
C PHE A 836 13.88 -1.14 -46.68
N ALA A 837 13.87 -0.01 -47.40
CA ALA A 837 12.66 0.52 -48.01
C ALA A 837 12.07 -0.48 -49.02
N TYR A 838 12.93 -1.09 -49.85
CA TYR A 838 12.53 -2.14 -50.79
C TYR A 838 12.01 -3.38 -50.05
N GLN A 839 12.74 -3.87 -49.03
CA GLN A 839 12.32 -5.01 -48.22
C GLN A 839 10.97 -4.77 -47.54
N THR A 840 10.76 -3.56 -47.01
CA THR A 840 9.49 -3.17 -46.38
C THR A 840 8.35 -3.15 -47.39
N LYS A 841 8.59 -2.66 -48.60
CA LYS A 841 7.61 -2.69 -49.69
C LYS A 841 7.25 -4.11 -50.13
N VAL A 842 8.22 -5.04 -50.15
CA VAL A 842 8.00 -6.42 -50.62
C VAL A 842 7.36 -7.30 -49.54
N LEU A 843 7.81 -7.17 -48.29
CA LEU A 843 7.48 -8.10 -47.19
C LEU A 843 6.65 -7.48 -46.07
N GLY A 844 6.71 -6.16 -45.85
CA GLY A 844 6.21 -5.49 -44.64
C GLY A 844 4.71 -5.58 -44.38
N ASP A 845 3.91 -5.88 -45.40
CA ASP A 845 2.46 -6.13 -45.24
C ASP A 845 2.16 -7.53 -44.66
N LYS A 846 3.12 -8.46 -44.75
CA LYS A 846 2.94 -9.87 -44.39
C LYS A 846 3.87 -10.30 -43.27
N ILE A 847 5.05 -9.69 -43.14
CA ILE A 847 6.12 -10.11 -42.24
C ILE A 847 6.46 -8.94 -41.33
N GLN A 848 6.69 -9.22 -40.05
CA GLN A 848 7.27 -8.26 -39.14
C GLN A 848 8.75 -8.06 -39.47
N LEU A 849 9.13 -6.83 -39.80
CA LEU A 849 10.50 -6.42 -40.07
C LEU A 849 10.97 -5.61 -38.88
N VAL A 850 11.89 -6.18 -38.10
CA VAL A 850 12.41 -5.61 -36.85
C VAL A 850 13.75 -4.94 -37.13
N GLY A 851 13.88 -3.66 -36.80
CA GLY A 851 15.19 -2.97 -36.78
C GLY A 851 15.76 -2.95 -35.38
N ASP A 852 16.90 -3.62 -35.18
CA ASP A 852 17.72 -3.56 -33.95
C ASP A 852 18.93 -2.65 -34.18
N ASP A 853 19.93 -3.10 -34.94
CA ASP A 853 21.10 -2.29 -35.31
C ASP A 853 20.71 -1.10 -36.19
N LEU A 854 19.59 -1.22 -36.93
CA LEU A 854 19.06 -0.14 -37.75
C LEU A 854 18.59 1.07 -36.92
N PHE A 855 17.87 0.84 -35.82
CA PHE A 855 17.23 1.90 -35.02
C PHE A 855 17.88 2.16 -33.66
N VAL A 856 18.61 1.18 -33.11
CA VAL A 856 19.36 1.24 -31.84
C VAL A 856 18.58 1.84 -30.66
N THR A 857 17.27 1.55 -30.57
CA THR A 857 16.37 2.15 -29.55
C THR A 857 16.41 3.69 -29.51
N ASN A 858 16.87 4.36 -30.58
CA ASN A 858 17.11 5.79 -30.62
C ASN A 858 15.93 6.51 -31.26
N THR A 859 15.28 7.39 -30.49
CA THR A 859 14.08 8.12 -30.92
C THR A 859 14.30 9.01 -32.14
N LYS A 860 15.51 9.54 -32.38
CA LYS A 860 15.80 10.35 -33.58
C LYS A 860 15.86 9.47 -34.83
N ILE A 861 16.55 8.32 -34.74
CA ILE A 861 16.74 7.40 -35.86
C ILE A 861 15.43 6.68 -36.18
N LEU A 862 14.70 6.22 -35.15
CA LEU A 862 13.37 5.63 -35.32
C LEU A 862 12.41 6.61 -36.01
N LYS A 863 12.43 7.89 -35.62
CA LYS A 863 11.60 8.91 -36.26
C LYS A 863 11.91 9.04 -37.77
N GLU A 864 13.18 9.07 -38.14
CA GLU A 864 13.59 9.08 -39.55
C GLU A 864 13.15 7.79 -40.28
N GLY A 865 13.23 6.64 -39.61
CA GLY A 865 12.72 5.36 -40.10
C GLY A 865 11.24 5.38 -40.40
N ILE A 866 10.43 5.86 -39.45
CA ILE A 866 8.98 6.01 -39.58
C ILE A 866 8.64 6.95 -40.76
N GLU A 867 9.32 8.10 -40.85
CA GLU A 867 9.08 9.08 -41.92
C GLU A 867 9.40 8.51 -43.32
N LYS A 868 10.38 7.62 -43.40
CA LYS A 868 10.79 6.95 -44.65
C LYS A 868 10.07 5.62 -44.92
N GLY A 869 9.20 5.15 -44.02
CA GLY A 869 8.50 3.87 -44.15
C GLY A 869 9.43 2.66 -44.10
N ILE A 870 10.44 2.73 -43.23
CA ILE A 870 11.50 1.72 -43.08
C ILE A 870 11.12 0.74 -41.98
N ALA A 871 11.14 -0.56 -42.28
CA ALA A 871 10.70 -1.63 -41.40
C ALA A 871 9.26 -1.41 -40.87
N ASN A 872 8.80 -2.23 -39.92
CA ASN A 872 7.48 -2.05 -39.31
C ASN A 872 7.45 -2.40 -37.81
N SER A 873 8.62 -2.66 -37.24
CA SER A 873 8.85 -3.00 -35.84
C SER A 873 10.22 -2.51 -35.40
N ILE A 874 10.36 -2.18 -34.11
CA ILE A 874 11.64 -1.85 -33.48
C ILE A 874 11.98 -2.88 -32.39
N LEU A 875 13.26 -3.24 -32.28
CA LEU A 875 13.78 -3.96 -31.13
C LEU A 875 14.18 -2.95 -30.04
N ILE A 876 13.69 -3.15 -28.81
CA ILE A 876 13.94 -2.25 -27.68
C ILE A 876 14.92 -2.91 -26.73
N LYS A 877 16.16 -2.40 -26.74
CA LYS A 877 17.20 -2.72 -25.76
C LYS A 877 17.50 -1.44 -24.99
N PHE A 878 16.99 -1.31 -23.77
CA PHE A 878 17.10 -0.08 -22.98
C PHE A 878 18.56 0.34 -22.68
N ASN A 879 19.53 -0.58 -22.74
CA ASN A 879 20.96 -0.22 -22.69
C ASN A 879 21.46 0.56 -23.92
N GLN A 880 20.83 0.42 -25.10
CA GLN A 880 21.16 1.21 -26.29
C GLN A 880 20.79 2.69 -26.16
N ILE A 881 19.81 3.04 -25.29
CA ILE A 881 19.40 4.43 -25.08
C ILE A 881 19.83 4.98 -23.72
N GLY A 882 19.89 4.15 -22.67
CA GLY A 882 20.57 4.43 -21.41
C GLY A 882 19.71 4.94 -20.25
N SER A 883 18.39 5.10 -20.41
CA SER A 883 17.47 5.40 -19.29
C SER A 883 16.08 4.79 -19.50
N LEU A 884 15.34 4.56 -18.41
CA LEU A 884 13.97 4.06 -18.48
C LEU A 884 13.05 5.07 -19.17
N THR A 885 13.16 6.36 -18.82
CA THR A 885 12.33 7.42 -19.42
C THR A 885 12.49 7.50 -20.94
N GLU A 886 13.73 7.46 -21.45
CA GLU A 886 13.96 7.48 -22.90
C GLU A 886 13.50 6.17 -23.58
N THR A 887 13.62 5.03 -22.89
CA THR A 887 13.10 3.74 -23.37
C THR A 887 11.57 3.78 -23.55
N LEU A 888 10.85 4.29 -22.55
CA LEU A 888 9.39 4.44 -22.62
C LEU A 888 8.98 5.39 -23.75
N ALA A 889 9.74 6.47 -23.96
CA ALA A 889 9.52 7.39 -25.07
C ALA A 889 9.69 6.71 -26.45
N ALA A 890 10.70 5.84 -26.61
CA ALA A 890 10.91 5.08 -27.84
C ALA A 890 9.77 4.08 -28.11
N ILE A 891 9.34 3.32 -27.09
CA ILE A 891 8.20 2.40 -27.19
C ILE A 891 6.93 3.15 -27.58
N LYS A 892 6.66 4.27 -26.92
CA LYS A 892 5.49 5.10 -27.18
C LYS A 892 5.52 5.65 -28.61
N MET A 893 6.65 6.18 -29.07
CA MET A 893 6.80 6.67 -30.45
C MET A 893 6.54 5.59 -31.49
N ALA A 894 7.06 4.38 -31.29
CA ALA A 894 6.81 3.25 -32.18
C ALA A 894 5.30 2.93 -32.25
N LYS A 895 4.65 2.80 -31.09
CA LYS A 895 3.22 2.49 -31.02
C LYS A 895 2.34 3.58 -31.62
N ASP A 896 2.64 4.85 -31.35
CA ASP A 896 1.91 5.99 -31.90
C ASP A 896 2.01 6.05 -33.45
N ALA A 897 3.13 5.57 -34.00
CA ALA A 897 3.34 5.43 -35.45
C ALA A 897 2.81 4.10 -36.04
N GLY A 898 2.22 3.23 -35.22
CA GLY A 898 1.70 1.93 -35.65
C GLY A 898 2.77 0.85 -35.84
N TYR A 899 4.01 1.07 -35.40
CA TYR A 899 5.05 0.04 -35.32
C TYR A 899 4.82 -0.86 -34.10
N THR A 900 5.24 -2.12 -34.19
CA THR A 900 5.37 -2.99 -33.01
C THR A 900 6.69 -2.73 -32.29
N ALA A 901 6.74 -3.06 -30.99
CA ALA A 901 7.95 -2.94 -30.17
C ALA A 901 8.26 -4.29 -29.51
N VAL A 902 9.45 -4.81 -29.73
CA VAL A 902 9.90 -6.09 -29.15
C VAL A 902 10.90 -5.79 -28.04
N ILE A 903 10.58 -6.14 -26.79
CA ILE A 903 11.55 -5.95 -25.70
C ILE A 903 12.64 -7.01 -25.80
N SER A 904 13.91 -6.61 -25.83
CA SER A 904 15.02 -7.53 -25.97
C SER A 904 16.12 -7.36 -24.93
N HIS A 905 16.74 -8.48 -24.62
CA HIS A 905 17.98 -8.61 -23.87
C HIS A 905 19.22 -8.27 -24.72
N ARG A 906 20.43 -8.33 -24.13
CA ARG A 906 21.73 -8.27 -24.82
C ARG A 906 22.54 -9.55 -24.58
N SER A 907 23.56 -9.81 -25.41
CA SER A 907 24.42 -11.00 -25.28
C SER A 907 25.10 -11.14 -23.91
N GLY A 908 25.60 -10.04 -23.33
CA GLY A 908 26.07 -9.97 -21.95
C GLY A 908 24.95 -9.58 -20.98
N GLU A 909 23.99 -10.47 -20.77
CA GLU A 909 22.86 -10.23 -19.87
C GLU A 909 23.23 -10.47 -18.40
N THR A 910 22.38 -9.99 -17.50
CA THR A 910 22.50 -10.20 -16.05
C THR A 910 21.36 -11.08 -15.54
N GLU A 911 21.31 -11.43 -14.27
CA GLU A 911 20.12 -12.12 -13.71
C GLU A 911 18.93 -11.17 -13.46
N ASP A 912 19.11 -9.86 -13.67
CA ASP A 912 18.04 -8.86 -13.51
C ASP A 912 16.90 -9.14 -14.50
N ALA A 913 15.69 -9.38 -13.99
CA ALA A 913 14.52 -9.74 -14.79
C ALA A 913 13.66 -8.53 -15.23
N THR A 914 14.13 -7.28 -15.01
CA THR A 914 13.37 -6.04 -15.31
C THR A 914 12.78 -6.00 -16.71
N ILE A 915 13.42 -6.65 -17.69
CA ILE A 915 12.94 -6.67 -19.07
C ILE A 915 11.57 -7.37 -19.21
N ALA A 916 11.29 -8.36 -18.35
CA ALA A 916 10.00 -9.03 -18.30
C ALA A 916 8.91 -8.08 -17.76
N ASP A 917 9.22 -7.35 -16.68
CA ASP A 917 8.34 -6.32 -16.13
C ASP A 917 8.10 -5.17 -17.13
N LEU A 918 9.12 -4.77 -17.88
CA LEU A 918 9.01 -3.77 -18.95
C LEU A 918 8.11 -4.24 -20.08
N ALA A 919 8.25 -5.50 -20.53
CA ALA A 919 7.43 -6.06 -21.60
C ALA A 919 5.94 -6.10 -21.23
N VAL A 920 5.63 -6.50 -20.00
CA VAL A 920 4.24 -6.53 -19.49
C VAL A 920 3.71 -5.13 -19.21
N GLY A 921 4.47 -4.30 -18.48
CA GLY A 921 4.06 -2.95 -18.08
C GLY A 921 3.87 -2.01 -19.26
N THR A 922 4.61 -2.17 -20.35
CA THR A 922 4.39 -1.37 -21.57
C THR A 922 3.39 -2.02 -22.53
N ALA A 923 2.89 -3.23 -22.22
CA ALA A 923 2.12 -4.08 -23.12
C ALA A 923 2.79 -4.19 -24.51
N ALA A 924 4.11 -4.44 -24.54
CA ALA A 924 4.91 -4.42 -25.76
C ALA A 924 4.46 -5.49 -26.77
N GLY A 925 3.91 -6.60 -26.27
CA GLY A 925 3.36 -7.70 -27.07
C GLY A 925 4.36 -8.81 -27.37
N GLN A 926 5.66 -8.52 -27.39
CA GLN A 926 6.72 -9.50 -27.71
C GLN A 926 7.95 -9.32 -26.82
N ILE A 927 8.66 -10.42 -26.58
CA ILE A 927 9.93 -10.43 -25.82
C ILE A 927 10.96 -11.37 -26.48
N LYS A 928 12.16 -10.86 -26.76
CA LYS A 928 13.33 -11.63 -27.22
C LYS A 928 14.33 -11.73 -26.06
N THR A 929 14.32 -12.84 -25.33
CA THR A 929 15.18 -13.03 -24.14
C THR A 929 15.97 -14.34 -24.17
N GLY A 930 16.42 -14.75 -25.36
CA GLY A 930 17.31 -15.89 -25.56
C GLY A 930 16.63 -17.25 -25.46
N SER A 931 17.44 -18.30 -25.28
CA SER A 931 17.03 -19.70 -25.30
C SER A 931 16.44 -20.21 -23.97
N MET A 932 15.97 -21.45 -23.96
CA MET A 932 15.60 -22.21 -22.75
C MET A 932 16.83 -22.76 -21.99
N SER A 933 17.98 -22.12 -22.18
CA SER A 933 19.24 -22.41 -21.51
C SER A 933 19.84 -21.11 -20.93
N ARG A 934 20.80 -21.23 -20.01
CA ARG A 934 21.40 -20.12 -19.23
C ARG A 934 20.47 -19.55 -18.13
N SER A 935 20.99 -19.38 -16.91
CA SER A 935 20.17 -18.98 -15.76
C SER A 935 19.63 -17.56 -15.88
N ASP A 936 20.45 -16.65 -16.42
CA ASP A 936 20.12 -15.26 -16.66
C ASP A 936 18.93 -15.09 -17.62
N ARG A 937 18.85 -15.87 -18.71
CA ARG A 937 17.71 -15.91 -19.64
C ARG A 937 16.47 -16.55 -18.99
N VAL A 938 16.65 -17.69 -18.32
CA VAL A 938 15.58 -18.42 -17.61
C VAL A 938 14.95 -17.56 -16.50
N ALA A 939 15.71 -16.67 -15.86
CA ALA A 939 15.18 -15.74 -14.86
C ALA A 939 14.04 -14.87 -15.41
N LYS A 940 14.09 -14.45 -16.69
CA LYS A 940 13.06 -13.62 -17.32
C LYS A 940 11.80 -14.43 -17.59
N TYR A 941 11.95 -15.64 -18.11
CA TYR A 941 10.81 -16.55 -18.30
C TYR A 941 10.11 -16.87 -16.99
N ASN A 942 10.86 -17.14 -15.92
CA ASN A 942 10.30 -17.35 -14.59
C ASN A 942 9.57 -16.11 -14.06
N GLN A 943 10.09 -14.92 -14.32
CA GLN A 943 9.42 -13.67 -13.94
C GLN A 943 8.09 -13.49 -14.69
N LEU A 944 8.03 -13.78 -15.99
CA LEU A 944 6.78 -13.75 -16.74
C LEU A 944 5.72 -14.71 -16.17
N ILE A 945 6.11 -15.91 -15.75
CA ILE A 945 5.18 -16.87 -15.11
C ILE A 945 4.62 -16.28 -13.81
N ARG A 946 5.46 -15.66 -12.96
CA ARG A 946 5.00 -15.02 -11.72
C ARG A 946 4.06 -13.85 -11.97
N ILE A 947 4.34 -13.05 -13.00
CA ILE A 947 3.49 -11.92 -13.38
C ILE A 947 2.12 -12.42 -13.89
N GLU A 948 2.09 -13.47 -14.71
CA GLU A 948 0.83 -14.11 -15.15
C GLU A 948 0.02 -14.64 -13.96
N GLU A 949 0.67 -15.28 -12.98
CA GLU A 949 0.01 -15.77 -11.77
C GLU A 949 -0.59 -14.62 -10.92
N ALA A 950 0.08 -13.45 -10.88
CA ALA A 950 -0.40 -12.27 -10.17
C ALA A 950 -1.54 -11.53 -10.89
N LEU A 951 -1.48 -11.42 -12.22
CA LEU A 951 -2.45 -10.66 -13.02
C LEU A 951 -3.67 -11.49 -13.45
N SER A 952 -3.50 -12.81 -13.58
CA SER A 952 -4.54 -13.73 -14.06
C SER A 952 -5.16 -13.24 -15.38
N GLU A 953 -6.48 -13.08 -15.47
CA GLU A 953 -7.16 -12.61 -16.70
C GLU A 953 -6.87 -11.14 -17.09
N LYS A 954 -6.22 -10.35 -16.22
CA LYS A 954 -5.93 -8.92 -16.49
C LYS A 954 -4.83 -8.69 -17.53
N ALA A 955 -4.00 -9.71 -17.81
CA ALA A 955 -2.95 -9.66 -18.81
C ALA A 955 -3.12 -10.81 -19.80
N PRO A 956 -3.88 -10.63 -20.88
CA PRO A 956 -4.09 -11.70 -21.85
C PRO A 956 -2.80 -12.01 -22.63
N TYR A 957 -2.62 -13.29 -22.98
CA TYR A 957 -1.64 -13.73 -23.97
C TYR A 957 -2.30 -13.72 -25.36
N ASN A 958 -1.93 -12.75 -26.20
CA ASN A 958 -2.59 -12.52 -27.49
C ASN A 958 -2.00 -13.34 -28.65
N GLY A 959 -0.89 -14.07 -28.41
CA GLY A 959 -0.26 -14.95 -29.39
C GLY A 959 0.02 -14.25 -30.71
N ARG A 960 -0.42 -14.85 -31.82
CA ARG A 960 -0.18 -14.36 -33.18
C ARG A 960 -0.51 -12.88 -33.41
N LYS A 961 -1.52 -12.34 -32.71
CA LYS A 961 -1.98 -10.95 -32.90
C LYS A 961 -0.95 -9.90 -32.51
N GLU A 962 0.05 -10.26 -31.71
CA GLU A 962 1.13 -9.36 -31.32
C GLU A 962 2.19 -9.19 -32.41
N ILE A 963 2.16 -10.01 -33.46
CA ILE A 963 3.13 -9.99 -34.56
C ILE A 963 2.57 -9.15 -35.70
N LYS A 964 3.34 -8.16 -36.15
CA LYS A 964 2.93 -7.25 -37.21
C LYS A 964 2.64 -8.00 -38.51
N GLY A 965 1.49 -7.71 -39.13
CA GLY A 965 1.07 -8.33 -40.39
C GLY A 965 0.46 -9.73 -40.27
N GLN A 966 0.27 -10.25 -39.05
CA GLN A 966 -0.20 -11.63 -38.81
C GLN A 966 -1.58 -11.74 -38.13
N ALA A 967 -2.17 -10.60 -37.75
CA ALA A 967 -3.40 -10.52 -36.96
C ALA A 967 -4.66 -10.99 -37.70
#